data_AF-A0A3D4JHQ5-F1
#
_entry.id   AF-A0A3D4JHQ5-F1
#
_cell.length_a   1.000
_cell.length_b   1.000
_cell.length_c   1.000
_cell.angle_alpha   90.00
_cell.angle_beta   90.00
_cell.angle_gamma   90.00
#
_symmetry.space_group_name_H-M   'P 1'
#
loop_
_entity.id
_entity.type
_entity.pdbx_description
1 polymer ?
#
loop_
_entity_poly.entity_id
_entity_poly.type
_entity_poly.pdbx_seq_one_letter_code
_entity_poly.pdbx_strand_id
1 'polypeptide(L)'
;MSEKELLEAGISAINSGDTSQAASIFAKLVQQFPNSEQGWYWLGMSVSSFDQKHYCFKRALSINPYNMDTKKQIALLTKETPDSTPVTSTSTPAFYPSDSEPASSMPMYMQKNVEAGKQASPLKEAQSNQKQKPIKKKSNNSVIIFSIFAGVGILICTAVIGISMLSGGNFSTLFPSPNMPDPSYSPIPLVPTWTATVTPVTQLPTPMPTQAYTPRYEEATCMFETPNEVRVTCGYVIVPESRAGNPADTIRLAVAVFHSKSSNPLPDPIVFLQGGPGGAAIELSAQGYEVVVEPFISERDFVVFDQRGTGLSTPALKCDELDKVYFQDIYGTIENSTRELVYQNALFSCGGFHRSNGINLQAYSTVENAADLKDVVQLLGYEKVNLFGVSYGTRLSLVTMRNHPEIVRSAILDSVVPVETNVLHAYPDSVKSALAKTFETCMVNVKCNTAYPELEKVFWELVNQLDERPVTLTTSAYPIGTVTETLDGHYLLSVVLGLSRNDRYLNTIPQTIYRVKGGDYTVLTLAQYSLPYIFDGVNPALYISTMCREHVLASTEEELKAISDTLDLDSLIWRPFYGGFDEMYEACKTWGAAGPDLGENDAVISDIPSIIIEGSYDPATPPFMGKQVAQNLANSFYFEFPNAGHVPSLDNPEGCAMKVVLEFLRSPLIEPNRQCVSEIPAVEHLVPYTGEPALELETVNTLGVRVKVPKDWYNDFGVFVRYSSPFDATQVAALRAVIDTQELREYFSASIYGYRGLDGPLVESGVLNFNGLTWKLYFSTSNGRPVDIAIAEEGFTSLIIIMFTHPDEHDAFYRTLFLPMIESAQ
;
A
#
# COMPACT_ATOMS: atom_id res chain seq x y z
N MET A 1 -4.73 36.98 -14.61
CA MET A 1 -5.63 38.00 -15.21
C MET A 1 -6.90 38.01 -14.38
N SER A 2 -7.60 39.14 -14.30
CA SER A 2 -8.94 39.20 -13.71
C SER A 2 -9.97 38.47 -14.59
N GLU A 3 -11.09 38.07 -13.98
CA GLU A 3 -12.24 37.47 -14.68
C GLU A 3 -12.64 38.30 -15.91
N LYS A 4 -12.69 39.63 -15.75
CA LYS A 4 -13.05 40.57 -16.80
C LYS A 4 -12.06 40.54 -17.97
N GLU A 5 -10.75 40.56 -17.70
CA GLU A 5 -9.72 40.55 -18.76
C GLU A 5 -9.74 39.23 -19.55
N LEU A 6 -9.98 38.09 -18.87
CA LEU A 6 -10.17 36.80 -19.53
C LEU A 6 -11.45 36.78 -20.38
N LEU A 7 -12.54 37.36 -19.87
CA LEU A 7 -13.82 37.44 -20.58
C LEU A 7 -13.69 38.30 -21.85
N GLU A 8 -13.07 39.49 -21.75
CA GLU A 8 -12.83 40.37 -22.89
C GLU A 8 -11.87 39.73 -23.91
N ALA A 9 -10.83 39.00 -23.47
CA ALA A 9 -9.92 38.27 -24.36
C ALA A 9 -10.61 37.12 -25.10
N GLY A 10 -11.40 36.29 -24.40
CA GLY A 10 -12.12 35.17 -25.01
C GLY A 10 -13.21 35.64 -25.98
N ILE A 11 -13.93 36.72 -25.65
CA ILE A 11 -14.92 37.34 -26.55
C ILE A 11 -14.22 37.94 -27.77
N SER A 12 -13.01 38.49 -27.63
CA SER A 12 -12.21 38.94 -28.77
C SER A 12 -11.85 37.78 -29.73
N ALA A 13 -11.41 36.64 -29.19
CA ALA A 13 -11.12 35.44 -29.98
C ALA A 13 -12.36 34.85 -30.67
N ILE A 14 -13.53 34.85 -30.01
CA ILE A 14 -14.78 34.44 -30.64
C ILE A 14 -15.17 35.38 -31.80
N ASN A 15 -14.90 36.68 -31.67
CA ASN A 15 -15.21 37.69 -32.69
C ASN A 15 -14.21 37.72 -33.86
N SER A 16 -12.97 37.23 -33.68
CA SER A 16 -12.04 37.00 -34.79
C SER A 16 -12.32 35.68 -35.53
N GLY A 17 -13.17 34.82 -34.98
CA GLY A 17 -13.51 33.50 -35.52
C GLY A 17 -12.61 32.36 -35.02
N ASP A 18 -11.67 32.63 -34.10
CA ASP A 18 -10.85 31.60 -33.47
C ASP A 18 -11.56 31.00 -32.25
N THR A 19 -12.49 30.09 -32.52
CA THR A 19 -13.24 29.37 -31.47
C THR A 19 -12.36 28.44 -30.63
N SER A 20 -11.19 28.04 -31.14
CA SER A 20 -10.23 27.19 -30.43
C SER A 20 -9.50 27.99 -29.35
N GLN A 21 -8.96 29.15 -29.72
CA GLN A 21 -8.37 30.10 -28.78
C GLN A 21 -9.42 30.61 -27.78
N ALA A 22 -10.65 30.89 -28.23
CA ALA A 22 -11.74 31.28 -27.35
C ALA A 22 -12.05 30.20 -26.31
N ALA A 23 -12.20 28.93 -26.72
CA ALA A 23 -12.45 27.81 -25.82
C ALA A 23 -11.33 27.65 -24.77
N SER A 24 -10.06 27.77 -25.18
CA SER A 24 -8.91 27.75 -24.25
C SER A 24 -8.97 28.88 -23.21
N ILE A 25 -9.26 30.12 -23.65
CA ILE A 25 -9.36 31.28 -22.75
C ILE A 25 -10.54 31.13 -21.78
N PHE A 26 -11.71 30.70 -22.25
CA PHE A 26 -12.88 30.53 -21.39
C PHE A 26 -12.76 29.31 -20.46
N ALA A 27 -12.05 28.25 -20.86
CA ALA A 27 -11.73 27.12 -19.97
C ALA A 27 -10.87 27.60 -18.78
N LYS A 28 -9.80 28.37 -19.08
CA LYS A 28 -8.96 29.01 -18.04
C LYS A 28 -9.73 30.01 -17.18
N LEU A 29 -10.72 30.70 -17.75
CA LEU A 29 -11.62 31.60 -17.02
C LEU A 29 -12.47 30.81 -16.01
N VAL A 30 -13.19 29.76 -16.42
CA VAL A 30 -14.06 29.00 -15.49
C VAL A 30 -13.26 28.17 -14.48
N GLN A 31 -12.03 27.77 -14.80
CA GLN A 31 -11.11 27.15 -13.85
C GLN A 31 -10.72 28.13 -12.72
N GLN A 32 -10.44 29.40 -13.04
CA GLN A 32 -10.05 30.43 -12.06
C GLN A 32 -11.26 31.09 -11.37
N PHE A 33 -12.41 31.13 -12.05
CA PHE A 33 -13.65 31.76 -11.57
C PHE A 33 -14.85 30.82 -11.81
N PRO A 34 -14.97 29.70 -11.06
CA PRO A 34 -15.97 28.65 -11.32
C PRO A 34 -17.43 29.08 -11.11
N ASN A 35 -17.65 30.26 -10.54
CA ASN A 35 -18.96 30.92 -10.40
C ASN A 35 -19.22 31.99 -11.50
N SER A 36 -18.38 32.09 -12.53
CA SER A 36 -18.59 33.01 -13.66
C SER A 36 -19.67 32.46 -14.62
N GLU A 37 -20.90 32.96 -14.46
CA GLU A 37 -22.00 32.65 -15.38
C GLU A 37 -21.63 32.93 -16.85
N GLN A 38 -21.01 34.09 -17.11
CA GLN A 38 -20.57 34.47 -18.44
C GLN A 38 -19.44 33.56 -18.94
N GLY A 39 -18.46 33.21 -18.09
CA GLY A 39 -17.41 32.27 -18.44
C GLY A 39 -17.97 30.93 -18.93
N TRP A 40 -18.90 30.34 -18.17
CA TRP A 40 -19.55 29.08 -18.54
C TRP A 40 -20.42 29.19 -19.80
N TYR A 41 -21.17 30.28 -19.96
CA TYR A 41 -21.94 30.50 -21.19
C TYR A 41 -21.03 30.60 -22.42
N TRP A 42 -19.97 31.41 -22.36
CA TRP A 42 -19.09 31.63 -23.51
C TRP A 42 -18.16 30.45 -23.80
N LEU A 43 -17.78 29.64 -22.80
CA LEU A 43 -17.16 28.34 -23.03
C LEU A 43 -18.11 27.41 -23.82
N GLY A 44 -19.38 27.34 -23.41
CA GLY A 44 -20.43 26.59 -24.11
C GLY A 44 -20.73 27.10 -25.53
N MET A 45 -20.41 28.36 -25.84
CA MET A 45 -20.45 28.91 -27.20
C MET A 45 -19.20 28.58 -28.05
N SER A 46 -18.08 28.18 -27.42
CA SER A 46 -16.79 28.01 -28.08
C SER A 46 -16.41 26.54 -28.34
N VAL A 47 -16.77 25.64 -27.42
CA VAL A 47 -16.52 24.19 -27.55
C VAL A 47 -17.34 23.57 -28.70
N SER A 48 -16.84 22.50 -29.31
CA SER A 48 -17.41 21.93 -30.55
C SER A 48 -18.45 20.84 -30.31
N SER A 49 -18.19 19.91 -29.38
CA SER A 49 -19.04 18.73 -29.14
C SER A 49 -20.36 19.05 -28.42
N PHE A 50 -21.36 18.20 -28.61
CA PHE A 50 -22.68 18.35 -27.98
C PHE A 50 -22.59 18.36 -26.44
N ASP A 51 -21.89 17.40 -25.86
CA ASP A 51 -21.83 17.19 -24.41
C ASP A 51 -21.09 18.32 -23.70
N GLN A 52 -19.96 18.79 -24.25
CA GLN A 52 -19.23 19.94 -23.70
C GLN A 52 -20.11 21.20 -23.70
N LYS A 53 -20.84 21.48 -24.80
CA LYS A 53 -21.78 22.61 -24.85
C LYS A 53 -22.88 22.47 -23.80
N HIS A 54 -23.51 21.31 -23.74
CA HIS A 54 -24.62 21.01 -22.83
C HIS A 54 -24.19 21.10 -21.35
N TYR A 55 -23.02 20.58 -20.98
CA TYR A 55 -22.43 20.72 -19.65
C TYR A 55 -22.18 22.19 -19.30
N CYS A 56 -21.51 22.95 -20.18
CA CYS A 56 -21.20 24.36 -19.93
C CYS A 56 -22.46 25.21 -19.74
N PHE A 57 -23.50 24.98 -20.56
CA PHE A 57 -24.77 25.66 -20.38
C PHE A 57 -25.52 25.21 -19.11
N LYS A 58 -25.42 23.94 -18.70
CA LYS A 58 -25.94 23.48 -17.39
C LYS A 58 -25.22 24.17 -16.23
N ARG A 59 -23.90 24.30 -16.26
CA ARG A 59 -23.11 25.07 -15.26
C ARG A 59 -23.57 26.53 -15.20
N ALA A 60 -23.69 27.21 -16.33
CA ALA A 60 -24.21 28.58 -16.40
C ALA A 60 -25.63 28.72 -15.80
N LEU A 61 -26.53 27.75 -16.00
CA LEU A 61 -27.86 27.75 -15.36
C LEU A 61 -27.85 27.40 -13.87
N SER A 62 -26.89 26.61 -13.37
CA SER A 62 -26.75 26.39 -11.93
C SER A 62 -26.33 27.67 -11.17
N ILE A 63 -25.61 28.57 -11.84
CA ILE A 63 -25.21 29.88 -11.31
C ILE A 63 -26.32 30.91 -11.49
N ASN A 64 -26.91 31.01 -12.69
CA ASN A 64 -28.06 31.87 -12.97
C ASN A 64 -29.21 31.10 -13.64
N PRO A 65 -30.17 30.59 -12.85
CA PRO A 65 -31.38 29.94 -13.36
C PRO A 65 -32.26 30.82 -14.25
N TYR A 66 -31.97 32.12 -14.40
CA TYR A 66 -32.73 33.07 -15.21
C TYR A 66 -32.03 33.47 -16.52
N ASN A 67 -30.82 32.98 -16.82
CA ASN A 67 -30.16 33.30 -18.09
C ASN A 67 -30.96 32.74 -19.29
N MET A 68 -31.48 33.65 -20.12
CA MET A 68 -32.37 33.30 -21.22
C MET A 68 -31.64 32.83 -22.48
N ASP A 69 -30.42 33.31 -22.72
CA ASP A 69 -29.60 32.88 -23.86
C ASP A 69 -29.06 31.46 -23.63
N THR A 70 -28.58 31.15 -22.43
CA THR A 70 -28.21 29.78 -22.03
C THR A 70 -29.37 28.80 -22.18
N LYS A 71 -30.59 29.16 -21.75
CA LYS A 71 -31.81 28.34 -21.97
C LYS A 71 -32.11 28.13 -23.45
N LYS A 72 -31.93 29.17 -24.26
CA LYS A 72 -32.13 29.11 -25.71
C LYS A 72 -31.12 28.19 -26.38
N GLN A 73 -29.84 28.19 -25.97
CA GLN A 73 -28.84 27.26 -26.51
C GLN A 73 -29.13 25.81 -26.14
N ILE A 74 -29.51 25.51 -24.88
CA ILE A 74 -29.94 24.15 -24.49
C ILE A 74 -31.14 23.67 -25.32
N ALA A 75 -32.12 24.54 -25.56
CA ALA A 75 -33.31 24.26 -26.37
C ALA A 75 -33.05 24.16 -27.88
N LEU A 76 -31.87 24.60 -28.36
CA LEU A 76 -31.39 24.35 -29.72
C LEU A 76 -30.67 23.01 -29.79
N LEU A 77 -29.77 22.71 -28.85
CA LEU A 77 -29.09 21.41 -28.74
C LEU A 77 -30.08 20.24 -28.69
N THR A 78 -31.16 20.35 -27.90
CA THR A 78 -32.21 19.29 -27.82
C THR A 78 -33.07 19.13 -29.08
N LYS A 79 -32.83 19.89 -30.15
CA LYS A 79 -33.52 19.75 -31.45
C LYS A 79 -32.69 19.14 -32.56
N GLU A 80 -31.39 18.94 -32.38
CA GLU A 80 -30.49 18.50 -33.45
C GLU A 80 -30.23 16.97 -33.45
N THR A 81 -30.77 16.22 -32.48
CA THR A 81 -30.82 14.75 -32.52
C THR A 81 -31.73 14.26 -33.67
N PRO A 82 -31.24 13.50 -34.66
CA PRO A 82 -32.05 13.03 -35.78
C PRO A 82 -33.08 11.98 -35.37
N ASP A 83 -34.34 12.20 -35.76
CA ASP A 83 -35.43 11.26 -35.52
C ASP A 83 -35.28 9.98 -36.38
N SER A 84 -35.51 8.82 -35.80
CA SER A 84 -35.20 7.53 -36.46
C SER A 84 -36.15 7.21 -37.61
N THR A 85 -35.61 6.74 -38.75
CA THR A 85 -36.40 6.21 -39.87
C THR A 85 -35.90 4.85 -40.36
N PRO A 86 -36.76 3.95 -40.89
CA PRO A 86 -36.41 2.54 -41.06
C PRO A 86 -35.67 2.26 -42.37
N VAL A 87 -34.68 1.35 -42.32
CA VAL A 87 -33.90 0.94 -43.50
C VAL A 87 -34.56 -0.23 -44.24
N THR A 88 -34.73 -0.10 -45.56
CA THR A 88 -35.19 -1.18 -46.45
C THR A 88 -34.12 -1.65 -47.44
N SER A 89 -33.60 -2.85 -47.18
CA SER A 89 -33.28 -3.94 -48.15
C SER A 89 -32.37 -3.70 -49.38
N THR A 90 -31.38 -4.61 -49.52
CA THR A 90 -30.62 -5.01 -50.73
C THR A 90 -29.62 -3.99 -51.32
N SER A 91 -28.45 -4.38 -51.84
CA SER A 91 -28.09 -5.63 -52.54
C SER A 91 -26.58 -5.99 -52.44
N THR A 92 -26.17 -7.14 -53.01
CA THR A 92 -24.77 -7.61 -53.12
C THR A 92 -24.52 -8.24 -54.49
N PRO A 93 -23.43 -7.88 -55.19
CA PRO A 93 -22.46 -8.88 -55.69
C PRO A 93 -21.00 -8.34 -55.72
N ALA A 94 -19.92 -9.09 -56.03
CA ALA A 94 -19.55 -10.50 -55.87
C ALA A 94 -18.04 -10.68 -56.23
N PHE A 95 -17.42 -11.78 -55.82
CA PHE A 95 -16.02 -12.23 -56.02
C PHE A 95 -15.39 -12.07 -57.43
N TYR A 96 -14.04 -11.94 -57.52
CA TYR A 96 -13.08 -13.01 -57.97
C TYR A 96 -11.56 -12.61 -57.86
N PRO A 97 -10.51 -13.46 -58.14
CA PRO A 97 -9.38 -13.63 -57.19
C PRO A 97 -7.94 -13.60 -57.80
N SER A 98 -6.96 -14.22 -57.11
CA SER A 98 -5.65 -14.78 -57.57
C SER A 98 -4.50 -13.82 -57.92
N ASP A 99 -3.19 -14.13 -57.76
CA ASP A 99 -2.46 -15.21 -57.06
C ASP A 99 -0.93 -14.89 -56.96
N SER A 100 -0.17 -15.59 -56.09
CA SER A 100 1.30 -15.90 -56.19
C SER A 100 2.34 -14.75 -56.10
N GLU A 101 3.62 -14.91 -55.68
CA GLU A 101 4.40 -15.96 -54.96
C GLU A 101 5.68 -15.32 -54.30
N PRO A 102 6.61 -16.04 -53.60
CA PRO A 102 7.39 -15.45 -52.48
C PRO A 102 8.96 -15.56 -52.54
N ALA A 103 9.59 -15.33 -51.36
CA ALA A 103 10.86 -15.90 -50.82
C ALA A 103 12.17 -15.07 -50.81
N SER A 104 12.78 -14.98 -49.61
CA SER A 104 14.23 -14.75 -49.32
C SER A 104 14.43 -14.63 -47.79
N SER A 105 14.40 -15.70 -46.99
CA SER A 105 15.56 -16.54 -46.59
C SER A 105 16.54 -15.93 -45.56
N MET A 106 16.78 -16.66 -44.47
CA MET A 106 17.72 -16.35 -43.36
C MET A 106 19.21 -16.36 -43.77
N PRO A 107 20.13 -16.08 -42.82
CA PRO A 107 20.91 -17.21 -42.30
C PRO A 107 20.97 -17.33 -40.76
N MET A 108 21.03 -18.56 -40.26
CA MET A 108 21.18 -18.90 -38.84
C MET A 108 22.47 -19.72 -38.62
N TYR A 109 23.40 -19.20 -37.80
CA TYR A 109 24.66 -19.85 -37.39
C TYR A 109 25.22 -19.08 -36.16
N MET A 110 25.94 -19.68 -35.20
CA MET A 110 26.33 -21.08 -34.96
C MET A 110 26.57 -21.29 -33.46
N GLN A 111 25.93 -22.29 -32.82
CA GLN A 111 26.35 -22.76 -31.50
C GLN A 111 27.61 -23.62 -31.59
N LYS A 112 28.52 -23.52 -30.61
CA LYS A 112 29.68 -24.41 -30.47
C LYS A 112 29.86 -24.87 -29.02
N ASN A 113 29.84 -26.20 -28.83
CA ASN A 113 30.14 -26.88 -27.57
C ASN A 113 31.61 -27.28 -27.50
N VAL A 114 32.16 -27.36 -26.28
CA VAL A 114 33.35 -28.09 -25.78
C VAL A 114 33.50 -27.65 -24.30
N GLU A 115 33.67 -28.50 -23.29
CA GLU A 115 33.76 -29.96 -23.18
C GLU A 115 33.28 -30.43 -21.78
N ALA A 116 32.84 -31.68 -21.64
CA ALA A 116 32.57 -32.30 -20.34
C ALA A 116 32.96 -33.79 -20.34
N GLY A 117 34.04 -34.14 -19.62
CA GLY A 117 34.59 -35.49 -19.57
C GLY A 117 33.80 -36.46 -18.68
N LYS A 118 33.66 -37.71 -19.12
CA LYS A 118 33.07 -38.83 -18.35
C LYS A 118 34.13 -39.85 -17.95
N GLN A 119 33.92 -40.52 -16.79
CA GLN A 119 34.25 -41.93 -16.40
C GLN A 119 34.42 -42.01 -14.86
N ALA A 120 34.26 -43.12 -14.11
CA ALA A 120 33.70 -44.49 -14.27
C ALA A 120 33.70 -45.16 -12.86
N SER A 121 33.02 -46.26 -12.49
CA SER A 121 31.98 -47.13 -13.09
C SER A 121 31.23 -47.92 -11.97
N PRO A 122 30.08 -48.59 -12.24
CA PRO A 122 29.18 -49.11 -11.19
C PRO A 122 29.27 -50.63 -10.91
N LEU A 123 28.66 -51.07 -9.80
CA LEU A 123 28.27 -52.46 -9.48
C LEU A 123 27.00 -52.50 -8.57
N LYS A 124 26.42 -53.68 -8.32
CA LYS A 124 25.27 -54.25 -9.05
C LYS A 124 24.74 -55.52 -8.34
N GLU A 125 23.43 -55.56 -8.02
CA GLU A 125 22.65 -56.78 -7.64
C GLU A 125 23.03 -57.51 -6.31
N ALA A 126 22.20 -58.37 -5.68
CA ALA A 126 20.73 -58.47 -5.58
C ALA A 126 20.27 -59.48 -4.48
N GLN A 127 19.00 -59.38 -4.07
CA GLN A 127 18.09 -60.43 -3.53
C GLN A 127 18.35 -61.21 -2.20
N SER A 128 17.31 -61.18 -1.36
CA SER A 128 16.90 -62.22 -0.38
C SER A 128 17.73 -62.35 0.92
N ASN A 129 17.21 -62.92 2.03
CA ASN A 129 16.00 -63.74 2.18
C ASN A 129 15.33 -63.56 3.56
N GLN A 130 14.04 -63.89 3.69
CA GLN A 130 13.30 -63.81 4.97
C GLN A 130 13.55 -65.05 5.86
N LYS A 131 13.63 -64.84 7.19
CA LYS A 131 13.14 -65.79 8.20
C LYS A 131 12.85 -65.07 9.53
N GLN A 132 11.75 -65.42 10.19
CA GLN A 132 11.28 -64.73 11.40
C GLN A 132 11.66 -65.46 12.71
N LYS A 133 11.97 -64.64 13.74
CA LYS A 133 11.61 -64.81 15.17
C LYS A 133 12.30 -65.94 15.99
N PRO A 134 12.31 -65.88 17.35
CA PRO A 134 12.10 -64.70 18.23
C PRO A 134 13.02 -64.63 19.50
N ILE A 135 12.77 -63.59 20.32
CA ILE A 135 13.04 -63.43 21.78
C ILE A 135 14.37 -62.77 22.24
N LYS A 136 14.22 -61.45 22.53
CA LYS A 136 14.75 -60.67 23.67
C LYS A 136 16.23 -60.77 24.08
N LYS A 137 16.92 -59.64 23.90
CA LYS A 137 17.63 -58.96 25.02
C LYS A 137 17.29 -57.45 24.96
N LYS A 138 17.20 -56.75 26.10
CA LYS A 138 17.01 -55.29 26.13
C LYS A 138 18.35 -54.58 25.93
N SER A 139 18.36 -53.52 25.13
CA SER A 139 19.34 -52.43 25.15
C SER A 139 18.62 -51.10 24.84
N ASN A 140 19.10 -50.00 25.40
CA ASN A 140 18.41 -48.70 25.35
C ASN A 140 18.74 -47.93 24.07
N ASN A 141 18.01 -48.17 22.98
CA ASN A 141 18.14 -47.36 21.76
C ASN A 141 17.26 -46.08 21.78
N SER A 142 16.29 -45.99 22.70
CA SER A 142 15.33 -44.88 22.78
C SER A 142 15.97 -43.52 23.08
N VAL A 143 17.09 -43.50 23.82
CA VAL A 143 17.76 -42.27 24.24
C VAL A 143 18.48 -41.64 23.03
N ILE A 144 19.27 -42.44 22.30
CA ILE A 144 20.11 -41.95 21.19
C ILE A 144 19.27 -41.35 20.07
N ILE A 145 18.11 -41.94 19.76
CA ILE A 145 17.20 -41.40 18.73
C ILE A 145 16.58 -40.08 19.17
N PHE A 146 16.21 -39.93 20.45
CA PHE A 146 15.73 -38.65 20.99
C PHE A 146 16.84 -37.58 20.98
N SER A 147 18.09 -37.93 21.31
CA SER A 147 19.23 -37.01 21.23
C SER A 147 19.48 -36.49 19.82
N ILE A 148 19.31 -37.32 18.78
CA ILE A 148 19.53 -36.90 17.39
C ILE A 148 18.42 -35.95 16.91
N PHE A 149 17.15 -36.26 17.20
CA PHE A 149 16.04 -35.36 16.83
C PHE A 149 16.04 -34.06 17.65
N ALA A 150 16.39 -34.11 18.94
CA ALA A 150 16.58 -32.91 19.75
C ALA A 150 17.76 -32.08 19.25
N GLY A 151 18.90 -32.70 18.92
CA GLY A 151 20.07 -32.01 18.35
C GLY A 151 19.73 -31.29 17.05
N VAL A 152 19.08 -31.96 16.09
CA VAL A 152 18.65 -31.33 14.82
C VAL A 152 17.63 -30.21 15.06
N GLY A 153 16.65 -30.40 15.94
CA GLY A 153 15.69 -29.35 16.29
C GLY A 153 16.34 -28.12 16.92
N ILE A 154 17.29 -28.33 17.84
CA ILE A 154 18.08 -27.27 18.47
C ILE A 154 18.97 -26.55 17.45
N LEU A 155 19.59 -27.28 16.52
CA LEU A 155 20.46 -26.68 15.49
C LEU A 155 19.66 -25.84 14.48
N ILE A 156 18.41 -26.25 14.20
CA ILE A 156 17.44 -25.43 13.48
C ILE A 156 17.03 -24.21 14.31
N CYS A 157 16.82 -24.33 15.63
CA CYS A 157 16.53 -23.17 16.49
C CYS A 157 17.71 -22.17 16.51
N THR A 158 18.96 -22.62 16.64
CA THR A 158 20.14 -21.73 16.57
C THR A 158 20.32 -21.08 15.20
N ALA A 159 19.90 -21.76 14.11
CA ALA A 159 19.89 -21.19 12.77
C ALA A 159 18.78 -20.14 12.61
N VAL A 160 17.54 -20.43 13.06
CA VAL A 160 16.39 -19.51 13.01
C VAL A 160 16.64 -18.28 13.88
N ILE A 161 17.14 -18.45 15.10
CA ILE A 161 17.50 -17.34 16.01
C ILE A 161 18.66 -16.54 15.41
N GLY A 162 19.69 -17.20 14.87
CA GLY A 162 20.79 -16.53 14.18
C GLY A 162 20.32 -15.70 12.97
N ILE A 163 19.43 -16.25 12.13
CA ILE A 163 18.88 -15.56 10.96
C ILE A 163 17.98 -14.39 11.38
N SER A 164 17.06 -14.58 12.34
CA SER A 164 16.16 -13.51 12.80
C SER A 164 16.96 -12.37 13.44
N MET A 165 17.90 -12.70 14.34
CA MET A 165 18.73 -11.71 15.02
C MET A 165 19.70 -10.96 14.09
N LEU A 166 20.31 -11.63 13.10
CA LEU A 166 21.26 -11.01 12.16
C LEU A 166 20.58 -10.30 10.98
N SER A 167 19.33 -10.63 10.66
CA SER A 167 18.54 -9.92 9.62
C SER A 167 17.81 -8.68 10.15
N GLY A 168 17.54 -8.62 11.45
CA GLY A 168 16.69 -7.58 12.05
C GLY A 168 15.20 -7.72 11.73
N GLY A 169 14.78 -8.87 11.20
CA GLY A 169 13.40 -9.15 10.83
C GLY A 169 12.65 -10.00 11.87
N ASN A 170 11.39 -9.63 12.12
CA ASN A 170 10.41 -10.49 12.81
C ASN A 170 10.25 -11.81 12.06
N PHE A 171 10.14 -12.94 12.78
CA PHE A 171 9.79 -14.23 12.18
C PHE A 171 8.27 -14.35 11.92
N SER A 172 7.48 -13.59 12.68
CA SER A 172 6.02 -13.47 12.57
C SER A 172 5.49 -12.90 11.24
N THR A 173 6.33 -12.30 10.40
CA THR A 173 5.94 -11.89 9.02
C THR A 173 5.79 -13.08 8.07
N LEU A 174 6.28 -14.26 8.44
CA LEU A 174 6.23 -15.46 7.60
C LEU A 174 4.96 -16.29 7.84
N PHE A 175 4.43 -16.36 9.07
CA PHE A 175 3.24 -17.16 9.42
C PHE A 175 2.49 -16.61 10.67
N PRO A 176 1.22 -16.18 10.56
CA PRO A 176 0.37 -15.80 11.71
C PRO A 176 -0.37 -17.01 12.34
N SER A 177 -0.78 -16.90 13.63
CA SER A 177 -1.63 -17.89 14.32
C SER A 177 -2.27 -17.33 15.62
N PRO A 178 -3.52 -17.67 16.02
CA PRO A 178 -4.38 -16.73 16.78
C PRO A 178 -5.10 -17.26 18.07
N ASN A 179 -5.88 -16.36 18.71
CA ASN A 179 -7.01 -16.56 19.67
C ASN A 179 -6.77 -16.60 21.20
N MET A 180 -7.68 -15.94 21.97
CA MET A 180 -8.55 -16.46 23.07
C MET A 180 -9.26 -15.28 23.86
N PRO A 181 -10.40 -15.48 24.60
CA PRO A 181 -11.56 -14.56 24.46
C PRO A 181 -12.28 -13.97 25.72
N ASP A 182 -13.34 -13.19 25.41
CA ASP A 182 -14.47 -12.54 26.15
C ASP A 182 -15.13 -13.31 27.34
N PRO A 183 -15.82 -12.64 28.31
CA PRO A 183 -17.30 -12.57 28.26
C PRO A 183 -18.03 -11.31 28.88
N SER A 184 -18.77 -10.57 28.03
CA SER A 184 -20.17 -10.11 28.20
C SER A 184 -20.62 -8.99 29.19
N TYR A 185 -21.60 -8.14 28.78
CA TYR A 185 -22.88 -7.82 29.51
C TYR A 185 -23.85 -6.92 28.67
N SER A 186 -25.12 -6.76 29.10
CA SER A 186 -26.22 -5.98 28.45
C SER A 186 -27.40 -5.75 29.46
N PRO A 187 -28.56 -5.10 29.18
CA PRO A 187 -29.03 -4.29 28.02
C PRO A 187 -29.92 -3.01 28.33
N ILE A 188 -30.21 -2.15 27.31
CA ILE A 188 -31.54 -1.53 26.92
C ILE A 188 -32.38 -0.66 27.93
N PRO A 189 -33.13 0.43 27.55
CA PRO A 189 -32.99 1.48 26.51
C PRO A 189 -33.48 2.91 26.96
N LEU A 190 -33.58 3.92 26.06
CA LEU A 190 -34.84 4.66 25.73
C LEU A 190 -34.62 5.79 24.68
N VAL A 191 -35.71 6.26 24.05
CA VAL A 191 -35.72 7.06 22.81
C VAL A 191 -36.42 8.41 23.00
N PRO A 192 -36.02 9.46 22.25
CA PRO A 192 -37.01 10.35 21.63
C PRO A 192 -36.76 10.58 20.14
N THR A 193 -37.81 10.41 19.33
CA THR A 193 -37.81 10.59 17.86
C THR A 193 -37.93 12.06 17.45
N TRP A 194 -37.17 12.49 16.44
CA TRP A 194 -37.37 13.79 15.77
C TRP A 194 -37.53 13.60 14.26
N THR A 195 -38.64 14.08 13.71
CA THR A 195 -38.93 14.06 12.27
C THR A 195 -38.44 15.35 11.61
N ALA A 196 -37.34 15.28 10.86
CA ALA A 196 -36.87 16.39 10.03
C ALA A 196 -37.63 16.43 8.69
N THR A 197 -37.84 17.63 8.14
CA THR A 197 -38.58 17.83 6.87
C THR A 197 -37.60 17.90 5.71
N VAL A 198 -37.78 17.07 4.69
CA VAL A 198 -36.87 16.98 3.53
C VAL A 198 -37.11 18.13 2.54
N THR A 199 -36.04 18.83 2.16
CA THR A 199 -36.02 19.75 1.00
C THR A 199 -35.55 19.04 -0.27
N PRO A 200 -36.02 19.41 -1.48
CA PRO A 200 -35.73 18.66 -2.70
C PRO A 200 -34.25 18.76 -3.14
N VAL A 201 -33.67 17.63 -3.54
CA VAL A 201 -32.31 17.53 -4.07
C VAL A 201 -32.22 18.07 -5.50
N THR A 202 -31.15 18.80 -5.81
CA THR A 202 -30.84 19.32 -7.16
C THR A 202 -30.50 18.16 -8.10
N GLN A 203 -31.10 18.12 -9.30
CA GLN A 203 -30.84 17.04 -10.27
C GLN A 203 -29.38 17.04 -10.76
N LEU A 204 -28.75 15.86 -10.68
CA LEU A 204 -27.41 15.56 -11.20
C LEU A 204 -27.31 15.71 -12.75
N PRO A 205 -26.09 15.84 -13.30
CA PRO A 205 -25.87 15.89 -14.74
C PRO A 205 -26.37 14.64 -15.48
N THR A 206 -26.58 14.78 -16.78
CA THR A 206 -27.04 13.67 -17.64
C THR A 206 -25.84 12.76 -17.95
N PRO A 207 -25.93 11.42 -17.83
CA PRO A 207 -24.82 10.53 -18.18
C PRO A 207 -24.50 10.58 -19.68
N MET A 208 -23.25 10.26 -20.03
CA MET A 208 -22.79 10.13 -21.41
C MET A 208 -23.60 9.09 -22.20
N PRO A 209 -23.74 9.24 -23.54
CA PRO A 209 -24.47 8.32 -24.40
C PRO A 209 -23.81 6.93 -24.45
N THR A 210 -24.21 6.08 -23.51
CA THR A 210 -23.73 4.70 -23.36
C THR A 210 -24.36 3.82 -24.44
N GLN A 211 -23.57 2.99 -25.13
CA GLN A 211 -24.14 2.03 -26.07
C GLN A 211 -24.94 0.95 -25.32
N ALA A 212 -26.02 0.43 -25.91
CA ALA A 212 -26.83 -0.59 -25.27
C ALA A 212 -26.11 -1.96 -25.24
N TYR A 213 -25.51 -2.30 -24.10
CA TYR A 213 -24.97 -3.63 -23.81
C TYR A 213 -25.88 -4.41 -22.84
N THR A 214 -25.47 -5.61 -22.46
CA THR A 214 -26.11 -6.38 -21.37
C THR A 214 -24.99 -7.09 -20.61
N PRO A 215 -24.67 -6.66 -19.37
CA PRO A 215 -23.60 -7.25 -18.60
C PRO A 215 -24.01 -8.66 -18.12
N ARG A 216 -23.05 -9.51 -17.77
CA ARG A 216 -23.32 -10.93 -17.47
C ARG A 216 -22.53 -11.41 -16.26
N TYR A 217 -23.08 -12.37 -15.52
CA TYR A 217 -22.37 -13.06 -14.46
C TYR A 217 -22.07 -14.51 -14.88
N GLU A 218 -20.84 -14.96 -14.67
CA GLU A 218 -20.40 -16.35 -14.80
C GLU A 218 -19.88 -16.83 -13.45
N GLU A 219 -20.55 -17.80 -12.82
CA GLU A 219 -20.08 -18.43 -11.57
C GLU A 219 -18.76 -19.18 -11.81
N ALA A 220 -17.83 -19.10 -10.86
CA ALA A 220 -16.51 -19.72 -10.95
C ALA A 220 -16.01 -20.24 -9.59
N THR A 221 -15.05 -21.18 -9.62
CA THR A 221 -14.33 -21.59 -8.41
C THR A 221 -13.49 -20.44 -7.88
N CYS A 222 -13.50 -20.23 -6.56
CA CYS A 222 -12.56 -19.29 -5.92
C CYS A 222 -11.11 -19.75 -6.15
N MET A 223 -10.27 -18.82 -6.59
CA MET A 223 -8.85 -19.08 -6.95
C MET A 223 -7.88 -18.82 -5.79
N PHE A 224 -8.39 -18.89 -4.56
CA PHE A 224 -7.69 -18.65 -3.29
C PHE A 224 -8.23 -19.60 -2.22
N GLU A 225 -7.50 -19.79 -1.11
CA GLU A 225 -7.97 -20.61 0.01
C GLU A 225 -9.11 -19.88 0.75
N THR A 226 -10.32 -20.44 0.71
CA THR A 226 -11.49 -19.84 1.35
C THR A 226 -11.44 -20.03 2.87
N PRO A 227 -11.74 -19.00 3.69
CA PRO A 227 -11.75 -19.12 5.15
C PRO A 227 -12.65 -20.25 5.65
N ASN A 228 -12.22 -20.93 6.72
CA ASN A 228 -13.01 -21.99 7.36
C ASN A 228 -14.35 -21.44 7.89
N GLU A 229 -15.39 -22.26 7.78
CA GLU A 229 -16.77 -21.98 8.25
C GLU A 229 -17.47 -20.76 7.60
N VAL A 230 -16.82 -20.06 6.67
CA VAL A 230 -17.42 -18.99 5.85
C VAL A 230 -17.85 -19.53 4.48
N ARG A 231 -19.08 -19.23 4.05
CA ARG A 231 -19.50 -19.49 2.68
C ARG A 231 -18.95 -18.38 1.77
N VAL A 232 -18.16 -18.74 0.78
CA VAL A 232 -17.67 -17.82 -0.26
C VAL A 232 -18.26 -18.23 -1.62
N THR A 233 -18.65 -17.27 -2.43
CA THR A 233 -19.04 -17.48 -3.84
C THR A 233 -18.16 -16.61 -4.72
N CYS A 234 -17.61 -17.18 -5.81
CA CYS A 234 -16.76 -16.46 -6.74
C CYS A 234 -17.31 -16.53 -8.17
N GLY A 235 -16.91 -15.58 -9.01
CA GLY A 235 -17.36 -15.52 -10.39
C GLY A 235 -16.74 -14.37 -11.16
N TYR A 236 -17.23 -14.17 -12.38
CA TYR A 236 -16.82 -13.11 -13.28
C TYR A 236 -18.01 -12.26 -13.71
N VAL A 237 -17.87 -10.94 -13.59
CA VAL A 237 -18.79 -9.96 -14.16
C VAL A 237 -18.22 -9.47 -15.50
N ILE A 238 -18.96 -9.75 -16.57
CA ILE A 238 -18.54 -9.46 -17.95
C ILE A 238 -19.21 -8.17 -18.42
N VAL A 239 -18.38 -7.21 -18.80
CA VAL A 239 -18.75 -5.83 -19.20
C VAL A 239 -17.94 -5.40 -20.42
N PRO A 240 -18.38 -4.39 -21.20
CA PRO A 240 -17.56 -3.78 -22.24
C PRO A 240 -16.24 -3.22 -21.68
N GLU A 241 -15.15 -3.29 -22.46
CA GLU A 241 -13.90 -2.62 -22.09
C GLU A 241 -14.11 -1.10 -22.00
N SER A 242 -14.94 -0.49 -22.86
CA SER A 242 -15.38 0.90 -22.69
C SER A 242 -16.87 1.08 -22.92
N ARG A 243 -17.50 1.94 -22.13
CA ARG A 243 -18.95 2.25 -22.18
C ARG A 243 -19.31 3.11 -23.40
N ALA A 244 -18.34 3.82 -23.97
CA ALA A 244 -18.45 4.52 -25.25
C ALA A 244 -17.97 3.68 -26.44
N GLY A 245 -17.13 2.66 -26.19
CA GLY A 245 -16.54 1.78 -27.19
C GLY A 245 -17.50 0.75 -27.79
N ASN A 246 -16.93 -0.25 -28.48
CA ASN A 246 -17.67 -1.37 -29.04
C ASN A 246 -18.11 -2.35 -27.93
N PRO A 247 -19.42 -2.60 -27.72
CA PRO A 247 -19.91 -3.44 -26.63
C PRO A 247 -19.63 -4.95 -26.81
N ALA A 248 -19.02 -5.37 -27.93
CA ALA A 248 -18.52 -6.74 -28.11
C ALA A 248 -17.09 -6.93 -27.59
N ASP A 249 -16.31 -5.87 -27.42
CA ASP A 249 -14.97 -5.92 -26.83
C ASP A 249 -15.16 -5.89 -25.31
N THR A 250 -14.96 -7.02 -24.64
CA THR A 250 -15.38 -7.23 -23.24
C THR A 250 -14.23 -7.65 -22.34
N ILE A 251 -14.29 -7.17 -21.09
CA ILE A 251 -13.43 -7.60 -19.98
C ILE A 251 -14.24 -8.46 -19.00
N ARG A 252 -13.54 -9.27 -18.19
CA ARG A 252 -14.14 -10.11 -17.15
C ARG A 252 -13.57 -9.69 -15.80
N LEU A 253 -14.40 -9.07 -14.97
CA LEU A 253 -14.04 -8.62 -13.63
C LEU A 253 -14.20 -9.79 -12.66
N ALA A 254 -13.13 -10.20 -11.97
CA ALA A 254 -13.22 -11.23 -10.94
C ALA A 254 -13.94 -10.67 -9.71
N VAL A 255 -14.88 -11.44 -9.16
CA VAL A 255 -15.70 -11.09 -7.99
C VAL A 255 -15.66 -12.23 -6.98
N ALA A 256 -15.53 -11.89 -5.70
CA ALA A 256 -15.80 -12.80 -4.60
C ALA A 256 -16.77 -12.17 -3.59
N VAL A 257 -17.69 -12.98 -3.07
CA VAL A 257 -18.63 -12.59 -2.02
C VAL A 257 -18.38 -13.50 -0.82
N PHE A 258 -17.89 -12.92 0.27
CA PHE A 258 -17.83 -13.55 1.58
C PHE A 258 -19.19 -13.35 2.23
N HIS A 259 -19.99 -14.41 2.31
CA HIS A 259 -21.38 -14.32 2.77
C HIS A 259 -21.45 -14.26 4.28
N SER A 260 -22.50 -13.61 4.79
CA SER A 260 -22.71 -13.41 6.22
C SER A 260 -22.76 -14.73 7.00
N LYS A 261 -22.21 -14.71 8.21
CA LYS A 261 -22.42 -15.72 9.26
C LYS A 261 -23.85 -15.67 9.84
N SER A 262 -24.63 -14.61 9.56
CA SER A 262 -26.04 -14.50 9.95
C SER A 262 -26.93 -15.39 9.08
N SER A 263 -27.92 -16.04 9.71
CA SER A 263 -29.01 -16.75 9.00
C SER A 263 -30.04 -15.82 8.35
N ASN A 264 -29.97 -14.52 8.65
CA ASN A 264 -30.75 -13.46 8.03
C ASN A 264 -29.83 -12.21 7.90
N PRO A 265 -29.00 -12.13 6.84
CA PRO A 265 -28.16 -10.96 6.60
C PRO A 265 -28.99 -9.70 6.36
N LEU A 266 -28.39 -8.54 6.61
CA LEU A 266 -28.92 -7.26 6.17
C LEU A 266 -28.77 -7.14 4.64
N PRO A 267 -29.76 -6.56 3.91
CA PRO A 267 -29.83 -6.62 2.45
C PRO A 267 -28.83 -5.69 1.73
N ASP A 268 -28.23 -4.77 2.47
CA ASP A 268 -27.19 -3.86 2.01
C ASP A 268 -25.80 -4.40 2.38
N PRO A 269 -25.08 -5.08 1.46
CA PRO A 269 -23.74 -5.59 1.73
C PRO A 269 -22.74 -4.45 1.85
N ILE A 270 -21.49 -4.79 2.15
CA ILE A 270 -20.36 -3.90 1.93
C ILE A 270 -19.73 -4.24 0.59
N VAL A 271 -19.36 -3.24 -0.22
CA VAL A 271 -18.41 -3.42 -1.33
C VAL A 271 -17.11 -2.72 -0.97
N PHE A 272 -16.03 -3.50 -0.85
CA PHE A 272 -14.71 -2.98 -0.55
C PHE A 272 -13.97 -2.58 -1.84
N LEU A 273 -13.42 -1.38 -1.84
CA LEU A 273 -12.73 -0.76 -2.96
C LEU A 273 -11.29 -0.46 -2.52
N GLN A 274 -10.36 -1.35 -2.90
CA GLN A 274 -8.94 -1.17 -2.60
C GLN A 274 -8.36 0.04 -3.36
N GLY A 275 -7.36 0.67 -2.74
CA GLY A 275 -6.58 1.74 -3.33
C GLY A 275 -5.48 1.29 -4.29
N GLY A 276 -4.37 2.01 -4.27
CA GLY A 276 -3.33 1.95 -5.29
C GLY A 276 -3.31 3.26 -6.08
N PRO A 277 -3.88 3.35 -7.31
CA PRO A 277 -4.73 2.36 -8.00
C PRO A 277 -4.04 1.03 -8.33
N GLY A 278 -4.82 0.00 -8.65
CA GLY A 278 -4.29 -1.30 -9.06
C GLY A 278 -4.30 -2.39 -8.00
N GLY A 279 -4.82 -2.17 -6.79
CA GLY A 279 -4.84 -3.19 -5.75
C GLY A 279 -5.70 -4.43 -6.07
N ALA A 280 -5.15 -5.62 -5.79
CA ALA A 280 -5.84 -6.90 -5.95
C ALA A 280 -6.77 -7.18 -4.74
N ALA A 281 -7.98 -6.62 -4.79
CA ALA A 281 -8.96 -6.65 -3.70
C ALA A 281 -9.33 -8.06 -3.23
N ILE A 282 -9.38 -9.05 -4.12
CA ILE A 282 -9.66 -10.45 -3.76
C ILE A 282 -8.47 -11.04 -2.97
N GLU A 283 -7.24 -10.78 -3.40
CA GLU A 283 -6.03 -11.30 -2.75
C GLU A 283 -5.83 -10.68 -1.37
N LEU A 284 -5.92 -9.34 -1.25
CA LEU A 284 -5.84 -8.64 0.03
C LEU A 284 -6.92 -9.11 1.01
N SER A 285 -8.15 -9.33 0.54
CA SER A 285 -9.27 -9.76 1.39
C SER A 285 -9.22 -11.24 1.78
N ALA A 286 -8.53 -12.08 1.00
CA ALA A 286 -8.26 -13.47 1.36
C ALA A 286 -7.11 -13.59 2.38
N GLN A 287 -5.99 -12.89 2.15
CA GLN A 287 -4.83 -12.92 3.04
C GLN A 287 -5.07 -12.15 4.34
N GLY A 288 -5.68 -10.96 4.26
CA GLY A 288 -6.02 -10.09 5.39
C GLY A 288 -7.42 -10.33 5.97
N TYR A 289 -8.00 -11.52 5.79
CA TYR A 289 -9.41 -11.82 6.11
C TYR A 289 -9.85 -11.37 7.53
N GLU A 290 -9.04 -11.62 8.56
CA GLU A 290 -9.34 -11.28 9.96
C GLU A 290 -9.51 -9.77 10.19
N VAL A 291 -8.90 -8.93 9.34
CA VAL A 291 -8.91 -7.46 9.45
C VAL A 291 -9.85 -6.82 8.44
N VAL A 292 -9.83 -7.30 7.18
CA VAL A 292 -10.54 -6.69 6.05
C VAL A 292 -11.99 -7.17 5.96
N VAL A 293 -12.28 -8.43 6.32
CA VAL A 293 -13.57 -9.09 6.02
C VAL A 293 -14.35 -9.48 7.29
N GLU A 294 -13.68 -10.13 8.24
CA GLU A 294 -14.32 -10.73 9.42
C GLU A 294 -15.16 -9.75 10.28
N PRO A 295 -14.74 -8.49 10.53
CA PRO A 295 -15.52 -7.54 11.33
C PRO A 295 -16.94 -7.31 10.80
N PHE A 296 -17.13 -7.46 9.48
CA PHE A 296 -18.35 -7.09 8.78
C PHE A 296 -19.31 -8.24 8.52
N ILE A 297 -18.81 -9.46 8.29
CA ILE A 297 -19.65 -10.59 7.89
C ILE A 297 -20.51 -11.17 9.04
N SER A 298 -20.41 -10.59 10.24
CA SER A 298 -21.34 -10.81 11.35
C SER A 298 -22.79 -10.45 11.02
N GLU A 299 -23.02 -9.38 10.24
CA GLU A 299 -24.36 -8.84 9.94
C GLU A 299 -24.67 -8.74 8.42
N ARG A 300 -23.64 -8.74 7.56
CA ARG A 300 -23.73 -8.38 6.14
C ARG A 300 -22.99 -9.39 5.26
N ASP A 301 -23.26 -9.41 3.96
CA ASP A 301 -22.31 -9.97 3.00
C ASP A 301 -21.20 -8.93 2.72
N PHE A 302 -19.99 -9.40 2.43
CA PHE A 302 -18.84 -8.58 2.06
C PHE A 302 -18.39 -8.94 0.64
N VAL A 303 -18.57 -7.98 -0.27
CA VAL A 303 -18.31 -8.11 -1.71
C VAL A 303 -16.97 -7.46 -2.03
N VAL A 304 -16.14 -8.19 -2.76
CA VAL A 304 -14.88 -7.70 -3.32
C VAL A 304 -14.86 -8.00 -4.81
N PHE A 305 -14.27 -7.10 -5.59
CA PHE A 305 -13.97 -7.37 -6.98
C PHE A 305 -12.60 -6.80 -7.33
N ASP A 306 -11.85 -7.54 -8.13
CA ASP A 306 -10.60 -7.01 -8.66
C ASP A 306 -10.94 -6.01 -9.77
N GLN A 307 -10.42 -4.79 -9.63
CA GLN A 307 -10.69 -3.68 -10.54
C GLN A 307 -10.24 -4.00 -11.98
N ARG A 308 -10.79 -3.27 -12.97
CA ARG A 308 -10.41 -3.46 -14.38
C ARG A 308 -8.90 -3.37 -14.55
N GLY A 309 -8.28 -4.43 -15.06
CA GLY A 309 -6.83 -4.47 -15.27
C GLY A 309 -5.97 -5.02 -14.14
N THR A 310 -6.53 -5.44 -12.99
CA THR A 310 -5.74 -6.00 -11.86
C THR A 310 -6.24 -7.35 -11.34
N GLY A 311 -5.44 -7.98 -10.47
CA GLY A 311 -5.75 -9.21 -9.75
C GLY A 311 -6.10 -10.38 -10.68
N LEU A 312 -7.24 -11.01 -10.40
CA LEU A 312 -7.80 -12.14 -11.15
C LEU A 312 -8.70 -11.70 -12.32
N SER A 313 -8.93 -10.40 -12.51
CA SER A 313 -9.69 -9.85 -13.64
C SER A 313 -8.91 -10.01 -14.94
N THR A 314 -9.62 -10.25 -16.05
CA THR A 314 -9.01 -10.47 -17.37
C THR A 314 -9.47 -9.42 -18.39
N PRO A 315 -8.55 -8.69 -19.05
CA PRO A 315 -7.10 -8.78 -18.92
C PRO A 315 -6.60 -8.20 -17.58
N ALA A 316 -5.52 -8.79 -17.05
CA ALA A 316 -4.69 -8.17 -16.02
C ALA A 316 -3.50 -7.50 -16.72
N LEU A 317 -3.26 -6.22 -16.46
CA LEU A 317 -2.30 -5.39 -17.18
C LEU A 317 -0.89 -5.53 -16.59
N LYS A 318 -0.31 -6.73 -16.68
CA LYS A 318 1.03 -7.00 -16.10
C LYS A 318 2.14 -6.30 -16.87
N CYS A 319 3.08 -5.69 -16.14
CA CYS A 319 4.28 -5.06 -16.67
C CYS A 319 5.54 -5.77 -16.17
N ASP A 320 5.74 -7.04 -16.57
CA ASP A 320 6.89 -7.86 -16.15
C ASP A 320 8.25 -7.14 -16.36
N GLU A 321 8.41 -6.32 -17.41
CA GLU A 321 9.59 -5.46 -17.61
C GLU A 321 9.77 -4.38 -16.53
N LEU A 322 8.69 -3.77 -16.06
CA LEU A 322 8.71 -2.66 -15.09
C LEU A 322 8.93 -3.18 -13.67
N ASP A 323 8.26 -4.28 -13.31
CA ASP A 323 8.50 -5.02 -12.06
C ASP A 323 9.97 -5.43 -11.97
N LYS A 324 10.50 -6.03 -13.06
CA LYS A 324 11.91 -6.41 -13.17
C LYS A 324 12.85 -5.22 -13.02
N VAL A 325 12.61 -4.11 -13.71
CA VAL A 325 13.44 -2.90 -13.60
C VAL A 325 13.43 -2.37 -12.16
N TYR A 326 12.29 -2.39 -11.49
CA TYR A 326 12.22 -1.96 -10.09
C TYR A 326 12.97 -2.89 -9.13
N PHE A 327 12.86 -4.22 -9.29
CA PHE A 327 13.71 -5.14 -8.52
C PHE A 327 15.20 -4.93 -8.80
N GLN A 328 15.59 -4.63 -10.04
CA GLN A 328 16.98 -4.30 -10.38
C GLN A 328 17.45 -2.99 -9.70
N ASP A 329 16.54 -2.03 -9.48
CA ASP A 329 16.78 -0.76 -8.79
C ASP A 329 16.94 -0.97 -7.28
N ILE A 330 16.03 -1.71 -6.62
CA ILE A 330 16.14 -2.09 -5.19
C ILE A 330 17.40 -2.93 -4.89
N TYR A 331 17.99 -3.61 -5.89
CA TYR A 331 19.21 -4.37 -5.70
C TYR A 331 20.49 -3.57 -6.03
N GLY A 332 20.39 -2.25 -6.28
CA GLY A 332 21.52 -1.39 -6.62
C GLY A 332 22.20 -1.77 -7.94
N THR A 333 21.48 -2.45 -8.85
CA THR A 333 22.05 -2.97 -10.11
C THR A 333 21.81 -2.07 -11.32
N ILE A 334 21.11 -0.95 -11.13
CA ILE A 334 20.93 0.10 -12.12
C ILE A 334 21.87 1.26 -11.79
N GLU A 335 22.68 1.71 -12.75
CA GLU A 335 23.52 2.89 -12.55
C GLU A 335 22.64 4.14 -12.55
N ASN A 336 22.76 4.99 -11.52
CA ASN A 336 21.88 6.17 -11.34
C ASN A 336 21.85 7.09 -12.57
N SER A 337 22.97 7.20 -13.30
CA SER A 337 23.11 7.96 -14.56
C SER A 337 22.23 7.45 -15.72
N THR A 338 21.65 6.25 -15.59
CA THR A 338 20.81 5.58 -16.59
C THR A 338 19.41 5.24 -16.07
N ARG A 339 19.13 5.48 -14.79
CA ARG A 339 17.97 4.98 -14.05
C ARG A 339 16.64 5.37 -14.71
N GLU A 340 16.43 6.67 -14.87
CA GLU A 340 15.30 7.30 -15.57
C GLU A 340 15.04 6.64 -16.95
N LEU A 341 16.06 6.55 -17.80
CA LEU A 341 15.98 5.95 -19.13
C LEU A 341 15.58 4.46 -19.09
N VAL A 342 16.05 3.70 -18.11
CA VAL A 342 15.68 2.28 -17.97
C VAL A 342 14.20 2.14 -17.57
N TYR A 343 13.69 2.98 -16.66
CA TYR A 343 12.27 3.03 -16.30
C TYR A 343 11.37 3.49 -17.46
N GLN A 344 11.75 4.55 -18.17
CA GLN A 344 11.01 5.03 -19.35
C GLN A 344 10.91 3.94 -20.44
N ASN A 345 11.99 3.19 -20.69
CA ASN A 345 11.94 2.09 -21.64
C ASN A 345 11.00 0.96 -21.19
N ALA A 346 11.00 0.57 -19.91
CA ALA A 346 10.06 -0.42 -19.39
C ALA A 346 8.60 0.04 -19.46
N LEU A 347 8.34 1.31 -19.12
CA LEU A 347 7.04 1.97 -19.27
C LEU A 347 6.53 1.91 -20.72
N PHE A 348 7.36 2.31 -21.68
CA PHE A 348 6.99 2.29 -23.10
C PHE A 348 6.84 0.87 -23.65
N SER A 349 7.65 -0.09 -23.18
CA SER A 349 7.50 -1.51 -23.50
C SER A 349 6.16 -2.07 -23.04
N CYS A 350 5.77 -1.86 -21.77
CA CYS A 350 4.51 -2.37 -21.24
C CYS A 350 3.28 -1.71 -21.91
N GLY A 351 3.27 -0.38 -22.03
CA GLY A 351 2.18 0.33 -22.71
C GLY A 351 2.08 -0.03 -24.20
N GLY A 352 3.22 -0.26 -24.86
CA GLY A 352 3.28 -0.79 -26.23
C GLY A 352 2.73 -2.22 -26.33
N PHE A 353 3.12 -3.11 -25.43
CA PHE A 353 2.67 -4.49 -25.36
C PHE A 353 1.14 -4.57 -25.23
N HIS A 354 0.52 -3.90 -24.26
CA HIS A 354 -0.94 -3.96 -24.08
C HIS A 354 -1.70 -3.45 -25.30
N ARG A 355 -1.33 -2.29 -25.86
CA ARG A 355 -1.95 -1.77 -27.09
C ARG A 355 -1.75 -2.68 -28.30
N SER A 356 -0.62 -3.37 -28.41
CA SER A 356 -0.39 -4.35 -29.49
C SER A 356 -1.28 -5.60 -29.38
N ASN A 357 -1.78 -5.91 -28.18
CA ASN A 357 -2.77 -6.95 -27.91
C ASN A 357 -4.23 -6.43 -28.03
N GLY A 358 -4.43 -5.18 -28.45
CA GLY A 358 -5.75 -4.58 -28.69
C GLY A 358 -6.36 -3.86 -27.47
N ILE A 359 -5.66 -3.78 -26.34
CA ILE A 359 -6.18 -3.18 -25.10
C ILE A 359 -6.30 -1.66 -25.21
N ASN A 360 -7.49 -1.11 -24.94
CA ASN A 360 -7.71 0.33 -24.86
C ASN A 360 -7.35 0.89 -23.47
N LEU A 361 -6.07 1.24 -23.27
CA LEU A 361 -5.55 1.81 -22.02
C LEU A 361 -6.29 3.07 -21.53
N GLN A 362 -7.01 3.80 -22.40
CA GLN A 362 -7.81 4.97 -21.99
C GLN A 362 -9.06 4.60 -21.19
N ALA A 363 -9.53 3.36 -21.29
CA ALA A 363 -10.69 2.87 -20.55
C ALA A 363 -10.37 2.43 -19.12
N TYR A 364 -9.09 2.44 -18.71
CA TYR A 364 -8.65 2.02 -17.38
C TYR A 364 -8.61 3.25 -16.46
N SER A 365 -9.80 3.77 -16.16
CA SER A 365 -10.07 5.01 -15.41
C SER A 365 -11.13 4.81 -14.32
N THR A 366 -11.17 5.73 -13.35
CA THR A 366 -12.11 5.69 -12.22
C THR A 366 -13.57 5.78 -12.67
N VAL A 367 -13.86 6.48 -13.78
CA VAL A 367 -15.22 6.65 -14.31
C VAL A 367 -15.76 5.37 -14.94
N GLU A 368 -14.95 4.68 -15.74
CA GLU A 368 -15.30 3.36 -16.29
C GLU A 368 -15.40 2.31 -15.16
N ASN A 369 -14.50 2.37 -14.15
CA ASN A 369 -14.56 1.49 -12.98
C ASN A 369 -15.78 1.75 -12.07
N ALA A 370 -16.31 2.97 -12.01
CA ALA A 370 -17.56 3.24 -11.30
C ALA A 370 -18.76 2.57 -12.00
N ALA A 371 -18.77 2.56 -13.34
CA ALA A 371 -19.79 1.83 -14.11
C ALA A 371 -19.66 0.30 -13.92
N ASP A 372 -18.44 -0.21 -13.79
CA ASP A 372 -18.19 -1.63 -13.45
C ASP A 372 -18.79 -2.01 -12.10
N LEU A 373 -18.55 -1.20 -11.07
CA LEU A 373 -19.11 -1.41 -9.73
C LEU A 373 -20.65 -1.46 -9.75
N LYS A 374 -21.29 -0.62 -10.57
CA LYS A 374 -22.73 -0.69 -10.80
C LYS A 374 -23.18 -2.01 -11.43
N ASP A 375 -22.50 -2.48 -12.47
CA ASP A 375 -22.83 -3.78 -13.10
C ASP A 375 -22.61 -4.94 -12.13
N VAL A 376 -21.54 -4.92 -11.33
CA VAL A 376 -21.26 -5.91 -10.27
C VAL A 376 -22.39 -5.95 -9.25
N VAL A 377 -22.78 -4.80 -8.69
CA VAL A 377 -23.87 -4.71 -7.70
C VAL A 377 -25.20 -5.25 -8.26
N GLN A 378 -25.55 -4.86 -9.49
CA GLN A 378 -26.81 -5.27 -10.11
C GLN A 378 -26.84 -6.76 -10.48
N LEU A 379 -25.73 -7.33 -10.95
CA LEU A 379 -25.64 -8.74 -11.32
C LEU A 379 -25.59 -9.70 -10.12
N LEU A 380 -25.02 -9.26 -9.00
CA LEU A 380 -25.11 -9.99 -7.72
C LEU A 380 -26.50 -9.91 -7.09
N GLY A 381 -27.38 -9.03 -7.58
CA GLY A 381 -28.79 -8.92 -7.16
C GLY A 381 -29.03 -7.99 -5.97
N TYR A 382 -28.07 -7.14 -5.61
CA TYR A 382 -28.22 -6.16 -4.52
C TYR A 382 -28.84 -4.85 -5.04
N GLU A 383 -29.80 -4.28 -4.30
CA GLU A 383 -30.43 -3.00 -4.65
C GLU A 383 -29.55 -1.79 -4.29
N LYS A 384 -28.95 -1.82 -3.09
CA LYS A 384 -28.04 -0.80 -2.57
C LYS A 384 -26.94 -1.44 -1.75
N VAL A 385 -25.78 -0.79 -1.73
CA VAL A 385 -24.58 -1.23 -1.00
C VAL A 385 -23.99 -0.14 -0.13
N ASN A 386 -23.20 -0.55 0.85
CA ASN A 386 -22.31 0.31 1.61
C ASN A 386 -20.94 0.30 0.93
N LEU A 387 -20.48 1.44 0.43
CA LEU A 387 -19.14 1.52 -0.16
C LEU A 387 -18.11 1.64 0.96
N PHE A 388 -17.01 0.88 0.86
CA PHE A 388 -15.84 1.03 1.74
C PHE A 388 -14.61 1.22 0.88
N GLY A 389 -14.26 2.48 0.64
CA GLY A 389 -13.07 2.88 -0.10
C GLY A 389 -11.90 3.17 0.83
N VAL A 390 -10.72 2.69 0.44
CA VAL A 390 -9.46 3.00 1.13
C VAL A 390 -8.46 3.63 0.16
N SER A 391 -7.76 4.71 0.55
CA SER A 391 -6.79 5.39 -0.32
C SER A 391 -7.44 5.79 -1.67
N TYR A 392 -6.86 5.47 -2.83
CA TYR A 392 -7.52 5.65 -4.15
C TYR A 392 -8.98 5.10 -4.23
N GLY A 393 -9.32 4.05 -3.48
CA GLY A 393 -10.68 3.52 -3.43
C GLY A 393 -11.72 4.51 -2.89
N THR A 394 -11.30 5.54 -2.14
CA THR A 394 -12.15 6.66 -1.75
C THR A 394 -12.55 7.53 -2.94
N ARG A 395 -11.62 7.77 -3.89
CA ARG A 395 -11.88 8.46 -5.16
C ARG A 395 -12.87 7.67 -6.02
N LEU A 396 -12.72 6.35 -6.09
CA LEU A 396 -13.69 5.46 -6.74
C LEU A 396 -15.07 5.48 -6.04
N SER A 397 -15.10 5.52 -4.70
CA SER A 397 -16.35 5.70 -3.95
C SER A 397 -17.04 7.01 -4.29
N LEU A 398 -16.29 8.13 -4.28
CA LEU A 398 -16.80 9.47 -4.60
C LEU A 398 -17.31 9.57 -6.04
N VAL A 399 -16.56 9.07 -7.03
CA VAL A 399 -17.02 9.03 -8.43
C VAL A 399 -18.28 8.15 -8.57
N THR A 400 -18.39 7.06 -7.81
CA THR A 400 -19.61 6.22 -7.77
C THR A 400 -20.78 6.96 -7.12
N MET A 401 -20.58 7.68 -6.03
CA MET A 401 -21.60 8.53 -5.38
C MET A 401 -22.12 9.63 -6.31
N ARG A 402 -21.27 10.18 -7.19
CA ARG A 402 -21.64 11.19 -8.20
C ARG A 402 -22.36 10.58 -9.41
N ASN A 403 -21.82 9.48 -9.96
CA ASN A 403 -22.23 8.94 -11.25
C ASN A 403 -23.36 7.89 -11.12
N HIS A 404 -23.37 7.13 -10.03
CA HIS A 404 -24.30 6.02 -9.76
C HIS A 404 -24.88 6.05 -8.32
N PRO A 405 -25.46 7.18 -7.87
CA PRO A 405 -26.04 7.30 -6.52
C PRO A 405 -27.18 6.30 -6.24
N GLU A 406 -27.81 5.74 -7.28
CA GLU A 406 -28.89 4.79 -7.13
C GLU A 406 -28.48 3.54 -6.35
N ILE A 407 -27.24 3.05 -6.54
CA ILE A 407 -26.74 1.85 -5.86
C ILE A 407 -26.16 2.11 -4.46
N VAL A 408 -26.03 3.37 -4.01
CA VAL A 408 -25.33 3.68 -2.76
C VAL A 408 -26.32 3.87 -1.61
N ARG A 409 -26.06 3.23 -0.46
CA ARG A 409 -26.73 3.52 0.84
C ARG A 409 -25.92 4.53 1.64
N SER A 410 -24.62 4.27 1.78
CA SER A 410 -23.67 5.10 2.53
C SER A 410 -22.24 4.77 2.10
N ALA A 411 -21.29 5.67 2.37
CA ALA A 411 -19.88 5.49 2.04
C ALA A 411 -18.96 5.63 3.27
N ILE A 412 -17.98 4.72 3.38
CA ILE A 412 -16.81 4.85 4.25
C ILE A 412 -15.65 5.27 3.34
N LEU A 413 -15.03 6.39 3.69
CA LEU A 413 -13.92 6.98 2.97
C LEU A 413 -12.73 7.07 3.94
N ASP A 414 -11.80 6.12 3.84
CA ASP A 414 -10.64 6.03 4.74
C ASP A 414 -9.34 6.36 3.99
N SER A 415 -8.56 7.33 4.50
CA SER A 415 -7.42 7.96 3.81
C SER A 415 -7.82 8.56 2.46
N VAL A 416 -8.37 9.78 2.46
CA VAL A 416 -9.22 10.26 1.35
C VAL A 416 -8.45 10.98 0.25
N VAL A 417 -8.64 10.51 -1.00
CA VAL A 417 -8.22 11.18 -2.23
C VAL A 417 -9.43 11.94 -2.83
N PRO A 418 -9.44 13.29 -2.84
CA PRO A 418 -10.53 14.07 -3.41
C PRO A 418 -10.59 13.91 -4.94
N VAL A 419 -11.75 14.14 -5.53
CA VAL A 419 -11.93 13.98 -6.99
C VAL A 419 -11.37 15.19 -7.75
N GLU A 420 -11.49 16.37 -7.15
CA GLU A 420 -11.05 17.66 -7.66
C GLU A 420 -9.61 18.04 -7.34
N THR A 421 -8.93 17.27 -6.47
CA THR A 421 -7.53 17.51 -6.12
C THR A 421 -6.62 16.77 -7.10
N ASN A 422 -5.76 17.52 -7.80
CA ASN A 422 -4.62 16.92 -8.48
C ASN A 422 -3.56 16.56 -7.45
N VAL A 423 -3.33 15.26 -7.24
CA VAL A 423 -2.41 14.78 -6.20
C VAL A 423 -0.97 15.26 -6.41
N LEU A 424 -0.54 15.49 -7.66
CA LEU A 424 0.81 16.00 -7.96
C LEU A 424 0.98 17.44 -7.46
N HIS A 425 -0.06 18.27 -7.62
CA HIS A 425 -0.07 19.66 -7.14
C HIS A 425 -0.14 19.73 -5.60
N ALA A 426 -0.85 18.77 -4.97
CA ALA A 426 -0.97 18.69 -3.52
C ALA A 426 0.21 17.99 -2.83
N TYR A 427 1.10 17.31 -3.59
CA TYR A 427 2.15 16.47 -3.03
C TYR A 427 3.17 17.25 -2.15
N PRO A 428 3.68 18.44 -2.55
CA PRO A 428 4.59 19.21 -1.70
C PRO A 428 3.98 19.63 -0.37
N ASP A 429 2.68 19.92 -0.33
CA ASP A 429 1.98 20.28 0.91
C ASP A 429 1.58 19.06 1.75
N SER A 430 1.41 17.90 1.12
CA SER A 430 1.22 16.62 1.81
C SER A 430 2.48 16.18 2.56
N VAL A 431 3.65 16.29 1.90
CA VAL A 431 4.97 16.09 2.52
C VAL A 431 5.17 17.03 3.72
N LYS A 432 4.89 18.34 3.56
CA LYS A 432 4.98 19.31 4.66
C LYS A 432 4.06 18.95 5.82
N SER A 433 2.83 18.51 5.55
CA SER A 433 1.83 18.16 6.59
C SER A 433 2.31 17.02 7.49
N ALA A 434 2.77 15.91 6.92
CA ALA A 434 3.22 14.75 7.69
C ALA A 434 4.54 15.01 8.46
N LEU A 435 5.48 15.74 7.86
CA LEU A 435 6.71 16.16 8.53
C LEU A 435 6.41 17.11 9.71
N ALA A 436 5.57 18.13 9.50
CA ALA A 436 5.20 19.08 10.54
C ALA A 436 4.51 18.39 11.74
N LYS A 437 3.59 17.44 11.50
CA LYS A 437 2.96 16.62 12.54
C LYS A 437 4.00 15.89 13.40
N THR A 438 5.00 15.28 12.76
CA THR A 438 6.08 14.55 13.42
C THR A 438 6.92 15.49 14.30
N PHE A 439 7.35 16.63 13.73
CA PHE A 439 8.18 17.60 14.44
C PHE A 439 7.45 18.26 15.61
N GLU A 440 6.19 18.67 15.43
CA GLU A 440 5.34 19.21 16.49
C GLU A 440 5.19 18.20 17.65
N THR A 441 4.82 16.96 17.34
CA THR A 441 4.55 15.94 18.36
C THR A 441 5.81 15.57 19.15
N CYS A 442 7.00 15.58 18.52
CA CYS A 442 8.25 15.45 19.28
C CYS A 442 8.58 16.69 20.09
N MET A 443 8.42 17.90 19.53
CA MET A 443 8.73 19.18 20.20
C MET A 443 7.94 19.37 21.50
N VAL A 444 6.64 19.03 21.51
CA VAL A 444 5.80 19.17 22.72
C VAL A 444 6.00 18.04 23.74
N ASN A 445 6.52 16.90 23.31
CA ASN A 445 6.82 15.77 24.20
C ASN A 445 8.19 15.96 24.87
N VAL A 446 8.18 16.20 26.19
CA VAL A 446 9.39 16.48 26.97
C VAL A 446 10.44 15.38 26.88
N LYS A 447 10.06 14.09 26.82
CA LYS A 447 11.03 12.99 26.61
C LYS A 447 11.67 13.11 25.23
N CYS A 448 10.85 13.25 24.19
CA CYS A 448 11.29 13.30 22.80
C CYS A 448 12.20 14.51 22.54
N ASN A 449 11.76 15.73 22.89
CA ASN A 449 12.54 16.95 22.69
C ASN A 449 13.83 17.00 23.54
N THR A 450 13.90 16.26 24.66
CA THR A 450 15.15 16.13 25.45
C THR A 450 16.15 15.19 24.78
N ALA A 451 15.70 14.09 24.18
CA ALA A 451 16.56 13.18 23.41
C ALA A 451 16.93 13.75 22.02
N TYR A 452 15.99 14.47 21.40
CA TYR A 452 16.00 14.88 20.00
C TYR A 452 15.75 16.41 19.82
N PRO A 453 16.57 17.29 20.44
CA PRO A 453 16.34 18.74 20.45
C PRO A 453 16.60 19.41 19.09
N GLU A 454 15.65 20.23 18.63
CA GLU A 454 15.62 20.86 17.29
C GLU A 454 15.39 19.87 16.11
N LEU A 455 14.62 18.79 16.33
CA LEU A 455 14.40 17.71 15.34
C LEU A 455 14.15 18.15 13.89
N GLU A 456 13.27 19.13 13.64
CA GLU A 456 12.98 19.64 12.29
C GLU A 456 14.22 20.20 11.58
N LYS A 457 14.94 21.08 12.27
CA LYS A 457 16.18 21.70 11.78
C LYS A 457 17.24 20.64 11.51
N VAL A 458 17.36 19.66 12.41
CA VAL A 458 18.28 18.53 12.26
C VAL A 458 17.93 17.68 11.05
N PHE A 459 16.65 17.40 10.81
CA PHE A 459 16.21 16.68 9.62
C PHE A 459 16.62 17.42 8.33
N TRP A 460 16.31 18.71 8.21
CA TRP A 460 16.68 19.49 7.04
C TRP A 460 18.20 19.70 6.89
N GLU A 461 18.94 19.85 7.98
CA GLU A 461 20.41 19.86 7.96
C GLU A 461 20.97 18.54 7.37
N LEU A 462 20.38 17.39 7.71
CA LEU A 462 20.80 16.08 7.20
C LEU A 462 20.40 15.83 5.74
N VAL A 463 19.20 16.26 5.32
CA VAL A 463 18.77 16.19 3.91
C VAL A 463 19.78 16.94 3.04
N ASN A 464 20.03 18.22 3.32
CA ASN A 464 21.01 19.03 2.58
C ASN A 464 22.43 18.43 2.64
N GLN A 465 22.86 17.87 3.78
CA GLN A 465 24.17 17.23 3.90
C GLN A 465 24.31 15.99 3.01
N LEU A 466 23.25 15.17 2.91
CA LEU A 466 23.24 13.96 2.11
C LEU A 466 23.06 14.25 0.62
N ASP A 467 22.33 15.29 0.23
CA ASP A 467 22.27 15.73 -1.17
C ASP A 467 23.60 16.37 -1.62
N GLU A 468 24.30 17.13 -0.75
CA GLU A 468 25.68 17.58 -1.03
C GLU A 468 26.68 16.43 -1.13
N ARG A 469 26.51 15.38 -0.30
CA ARG A 469 27.47 14.27 -0.13
C ARG A 469 26.75 12.94 0.14
N PRO A 470 26.21 12.29 -0.90
CA PRO A 470 25.53 11.02 -0.74
C PRO A 470 26.43 9.93 -0.14
N VAL A 471 25.86 9.08 0.69
CA VAL A 471 26.58 7.99 1.38
C VAL A 471 26.33 6.68 0.67
N THR A 472 27.36 6.08 0.09
CA THR A 472 27.27 4.73 -0.48
C THR A 472 27.37 3.67 0.61
N LEU A 473 26.34 2.84 0.81
CA LEU A 473 26.36 1.67 1.70
C LEU A 473 26.30 0.36 0.92
N THR A 474 27.13 -0.61 1.30
CA THR A 474 27.13 -1.97 0.76
C THR A 474 26.70 -2.97 1.82
N THR A 475 25.52 -3.56 1.67
CA THR A 475 24.88 -4.50 2.61
C THR A 475 24.84 -5.93 2.08
N SER A 476 24.53 -6.90 2.95
CA SER A 476 24.31 -8.31 2.59
C SER A 476 22.84 -8.65 2.82
N ALA A 477 22.08 -8.82 1.73
CA ALA A 477 20.65 -9.10 1.75
C ALA A 477 20.39 -10.52 1.23
N TYR A 478 19.83 -11.40 2.05
CA TYR A 478 19.46 -12.76 1.62
C TYR A 478 18.07 -12.76 0.98
N PRO A 479 17.81 -13.52 -0.11
CA PRO A 479 18.72 -14.39 -0.86
C PRO A 479 19.51 -13.66 -1.97
N ILE A 480 19.37 -12.34 -2.08
CA ILE A 480 19.79 -11.49 -3.20
C ILE A 480 21.32 -11.44 -3.38
N GLY A 481 22.08 -11.44 -2.28
CA GLY A 481 23.53 -11.35 -2.27
C GLY A 481 24.02 -10.06 -1.60
N THR A 482 24.82 -9.27 -2.33
CA THR A 482 25.36 -7.98 -1.85
C THR A 482 24.71 -6.84 -2.63
N VAL A 483 23.98 -5.98 -1.93
CA VAL A 483 23.33 -4.78 -2.49
C VAL A 483 24.18 -3.56 -2.17
N THR A 484 24.27 -2.59 -3.09
CA THR A 484 25.01 -1.33 -2.85
C THR A 484 24.18 -0.14 -3.27
N GLU A 485 23.76 0.65 -2.27
CA GLU A 485 22.91 1.82 -2.45
C GLU A 485 23.69 3.12 -2.28
N THR A 486 23.22 4.17 -2.93
CA THR A 486 23.65 5.55 -2.67
C THR A 486 22.52 6.28 -1.97
N LEU A 487 22.79 6.76 -0.75
CA LEU A 487 21.82 7.35 0.16
C LEU A 487 22.00 8.87 0.19
N ASP A 488 21.05 9.58 -0.40
CA ASP A 488 20.98 11.04 -0.46
C ASP A 488 19.88 11.59 0.50
N GLY A 489 19.62 12.90 0.45
CA GLY A 489 18.62 13.54 1.28
C GLY A 489 17.19 13.16 0.88
N HIS A 490 16.97 12.90 -0.41
CA HIS A 490 15.72 12.39 -0.96
C HIS A 490 15.39 10.98 -0.47
N TYR A 491 16.40 10.12 -0.28
CA TYR A 491 16.27 8.82 0.35
C TYR A 491 15.91 8.96 1.83
N LEU A 492 16.59 9.83 2.59
CA LEU A 492 16.24 10.11 3.99
C LEU A 492 14.79 10.62 4.14
N LEU A 493 14.37 11.54 3.28
CA LEU A 493 13.00 12.04 3.20
C LEU A 493 12.00 10.91 2.85
N SER A 494 12.33 10.07 1.87
CA SER A 494 11.53 8.90 1.49
C SER A 494 11.32 7.92 2.65
N VAL A 495 12.37 7.66 3.44
CA VAL A 495 12.29 6.79 4.62
C VAL A 495 11.41 7.43 5.70
N VAL A 496 11.61 8.70 6.03
CA VAL A 496 10.81 9.39 7.05
C VAL A 496 9.32 9.45 6.70
N LEU A 497 8.98 9.67 5.42
CA LEU A 497 7.59 9.61 4.93
C LEU A 497 7.03 8.19 4.97
N GLY A 498 7.82 7.18 4.57
CA GLY A 498 7.41 5.77 4.64
C GLY A 498 7.17 5.27 6.07
N LEU A 499 7.97 5.73 7.04
CA LEU A 499 7.71 5.51 8.47
C LEU A 499 6.43 6.22 8.92
N SER A 500 6.19 7.46 8.48
CA SER A 500 4.97 8.23 8.79
C SER A 500 3.68 7.57 8.26
N ARG A 501 3.80 6.74 7.23
CA ARG A 501 2.69 6.01 6.62
C ARG A 501 2.14 4.87 7.51
N ASN A 502 2.89 4.40 8.51
CA ASN A 502 2.54 3.23 9.31
C ASN A 502 2.61 3.50 10.83
N ASP A 503 1.47 3.33 11.50
CA ASP A 503 1.26 3.51 12.95
C ASP A 503 2.35 2.87 13.82
N ARG A 504 2.84 1.68 13.40
CA ARG A 504 3.83 0.87 14.12
C ARG A 504 5.25 1.45 14.05
N TYR A 505 5.51 2.41 13.16
CA TYR A 505 6.84 2.98 12.93
C TYR A 505 6.97 4.43 13.41
N LEU A 506 5.85 5.12 13.67
CA LEU A 506 5.81 6.54 14.07
C LEU A 506 6.71 6.86 15.28
N ASN A 507 6.72 5.96 16.26
CA ASN A 507 7.53 6.09 17.47
C ASN A 507 9.06 6.16 17.19
N THR A 508 9.54 5.58 16.08
CA THR A 508 10.96 5.53 15.73
C THR A 508 11.44 6.67 14.84
N ILE A 509 10.56 7.51 14.30
CA ILE A 509 10.97 8.57 13.34
C ILE A 509 12.04 9.53 13.94
N PRO A 510 11.88 10.07 15.17
CA PRO A 510 12.91 10.93 15.78
C PRO A 510 14.24 10.20 16.02
N GLN A 511 14.18 8.93 16.43
CA GLN A 511 15.36 8.08 16.63
C GLN A 511 16.11 7.83 15.31
N THR A 512 15.38 7.51 14.22
CA THR A 512 15.95 7.32 12.88
C THR A 512 16.73 8.55 12.43
N ILE A 513 16.14 9.74 12.56
CA ILE A 513 16.79 11.01 12.18
C ILE A 513 18.08 11.23 13.01
N TYR A 514 18.07 10.90 14.30
CA TYR A 514 19.26 11.06 15.16
C TYR A 514 20.32 9.97 15.00
N ARG A 515 19.96 8.75 14.61
CA ARG A 515 20.92 7.72 14.22
C ARG A 515 21.67 8.12 12.96
N VAL A 516 20.95 8.62 11.95
CA VAL A 516 21.54 9.21 10.73
C VAL A 516 22.44 10.40 11.09
N LYS A 517 22.04 11.27 12.04
CA LYS A 517 22.91 12.33 12.58
C LYS A 517 24.20 11.81 13.22
N GLY A 518 24.14 10.67 13.90
CA GLY A 518 25.28 9.98 14.50
C GLY A 518 26.18 9.26 13.49
N GLY A 519 25.79 9.19 12.21
CA GLY A 519 26.47 8.42 11.18
C GLY A 519 26.04 6.95 11.11
N ASP A 520 25.02 6.53 11.87
CA ASP A 520 24.36 5.23 11.66
C ASP A 520 23.33 5.35 10.53
N TYR A 521 23.79 5.02 9.32
CA TYR A 521 22.95 4.93 8.13
C TYR A 521 22.32 3.53 7.95
N THR A 522 22.56 2.56 8.85
CA THR A 522 22.01 1.19 8.71
C THR A 522 20.48 1.18 8.75
N VAL A 523 19.87 2.14 9.45
CA VAL A 523 18.42 2.35 9.49
C VAL A 523 17.82 2.67 8.11
N LEU A 524 18.56 3.38 7.25
CA LEU A 524 18.15 3.70 5.88
C LEU A 524 18.19 2.45 5.01
N THR A 525 19.24 1.63 5.14
CA THR A 525 19.30 0.33 4.47
C THR A 525 18.21 -0.63 4.94
N LEU A 526 17.90 -0.72 6.24
CA LEU A 526 16.79 -1.53 6.74
C LEU A 526 15.44 -1.11 6.16
N ALA A 527 15.25 0.19 5.91
CA ALA A 527 14.02 0.73 5.36
C ALA A 527 13.75 0.24 3.93
N GLN A 528 14.79 -0.03 3.15
CA GLN A 528 14.71 -0.65 1.83
C GLN A 528 14.01 -2.03 1.81
N TYR A 529 14.08 -2.77 2.91
CA TYR A 529 13.51 -4.13 3.05
C TYR A 529 12.26 -4.17 3.94
N SER A 530 12.00 -3.09 4.70
CA SER A 530 10.98 -3.04 5.76
C SER A 530 9.81 -2.09 5.44
N LEU A 531 9.96 -1.25 4.43
CA LEU A 531 8.87 -0.43 3.87
C LEU A 531 8.40 -1.08 2.57
N PRO A 532 7.09 -1.10 2.27
CA PRO A 532 6.57 -1.65 1.01
C PRO A 532 7.03 -0.81 -0.18
N TYR A 533 6.90 -1.35 -1.40
CA TYR A 533 7.14 -0.63 -2.65
C TYR A 533 5.85 0.04 -3.17
N ILE A 534 5.96 1.10 -3.99
CA ILE A 534 4.80 1.77 -4.60
C ILE A 534 3.93 0.81 -5.45
N PHE A 535 4.50 -0.16 -6.18
CA PHE A 535 3.71 -1.20 -6.87
C PHE A 535 3.64 -2.52 -6.10
N ASP A 536 4.00 -2.53 -4.81
CA ASP A 536 3.81 -3.70 -3.95
C ASP A 536 2.32 -3.93 -3.68
N GLY A 537 1.81 -5.10 -4.05
CA GLY A 537 0.38 -5.43 -4.01
C GLY A 537 -0.52 -4.61 -4.96
N VAL A 538 0.01 -3.80 -5.89
CA VAL A 538 -0.79 -3.04 -6.86
C VAL A 538 -0.27 -3.12 -8.30
N ASN A 539 -1.17 -3.18 -9.28
CA ASN A 539 -0.83 -3.32 -10.69
C ASN A 539 -0.23 -2.03 -11.30
N PRO A 540 1.00 -2.06 -11.85
CA PRO A 540 1.65 -0.86 -12.39
C PRO A 540 0.88 -0.19 -13.52
N ALA A 541 0.37 -0.95 -14.49
CA ALA A 541 -0.29 -0.38 -15.67
C ALA A 541 -1.62 0.30 -15.36
N LEU A 542 -2.40 -0.23 -14.40
CA LEU A 542 -3.62 0.44 -13.93
C LEU A 542 -3.28 1.72 -13.15
N TYR A 543 -2.26 1.67 -12.29
CA TYR A 543 -1.74 2.84 -11.58
C TYR A 543 -1.33 3.94 -12.58
N ILE A 544 -0.49 3.59 -13.56
CA ILE A 544 0.00 4.47 -14.63
C ILE A 544 -1.16 5.05 -15.45
N SER A 545 -2.09 4.21 -15.93
CA SER A 545 -3.20 4.66 -16.79
C SER A 545 -4.10 5.66 -16.07
N THR A 546 -4.39 5.40 -14.80
CA THR A 546 -5.21 6.27 -13.94
C THR A 546 -4.47 7.59 -13.64
N MET A 547 -3.21 7.53 -13.18
CA MET A 547 -2.40 8.73 -12.92
C MET A 547 -2.24 9.60 -14.17
N CYS A 548 -2.00 8.97 -15.32
CA CYS A 548 -1.86 9.66 -16.59
C CYS A 548 -3.14 10.40 -16.98
N ARG A 549 -4.31 9.76 -16.93
CA ARG A 549 -5.58 10.43 -17.26
C ARG A 549 -5.96 11.50 -16.24
N GLU A 550 -5.90 11.17 -14.95
CA GLU A 550 -6.61 11.93 -13.93
C GLU A 550 -5.76 13.01 -13.25
N HIS A 551 -4.43 12.94 -13.40
CA HIS A 551 -3.49 13.85 -12.73
C HIS A 551 -2.41 14.43 -13.65
N VAL A 552 -1.70 13.62 -14.46
CA VAL A 552 -0.64 14.16 -15.35
C VAL A 552 -1.25 14.94 -16.52
N LEU A 553 -2.13 14.31 -17.30
CA LEU A 553 -2.81 14.95 -18.45
C LEU A 553 -4.00 15.82 -18.03
N ALA A 554 -4.17 16.08 -16.73
CA ALA A 554 -5.12 17.04 -16.17
C ALA A 554 -4.52 18.44 -15.98
N SER A 555 -3.20 18.58 -16.15
CA SER A 555 -2.43 19.82 -15.99
C SER A 555 -1.67 20.17 -17.27
N THR A 556 -1.11 21.38 -17.35
CA THR A 556 -0.18 21.73 -18.44
C THR A 556 1.27 21.34 -18.09
N GLU A 557 2.09 21.18 -19.12
CA GLU A 557 3.53 20.89 -19.00
C GLU A 557 4.25 21.94 -18.14
N GLU A 558 3.87 23.22 -18.28
CA GLU A 558 4.42 24.32 -17.48
C GLU A 558 3.96 24.29 -16.01
N GLU A 559 2.78 23.75 -15.71
CA GLU A 559 2.29 23.56 -14.34
C GLU A 559 3.02 22.41 -13.66
N LEU A 560 3.23 21.29 -14.38
CA LEU A 560 4.01 20.15 -13.90
C LEU A 560 5.48 20.54 -13.66
N LYS A 561 6.08 21.30 -14.59
CA LYS A 561 7.43 21.85 -14.43
C LYS A 561 7.56 22.76 -13.21
N ALA A 562 6.60 23.66 -13.01
CA ALA A 562 6.58 24.56 -11.87
C ALA A 562 6.44 23.82 -10.52
N ILE A 563 5.88 22.60 -10.50
CA ILE A 563 5.86 21.75 -9.29
C ILE A 563 7.25 21.16 -9.03
N SER A 564 7.88 20.57 -10.06
CA SER A 564 9.26 20.05 -9.98
C SER A 564 10.24 21.12 -9.46
N ASP A 565 10.09 22.38 -9.91
CA ASP A 565 10.91 23.52 -9.48
C ASP A 565 10.68 23.97 -8.00
N THR A 566 9.60 23.54 -7.31
CA THR A 566 9.23 24.08 -5.97
C THR A 566 9.84 23.36 -4.79
N LEU A 567 10.10 22.07 -4.92
CA LEU A 567 10.76 21.22 -3.93
C LEU A 567 11.31 20.04 -4.72
N ASP A 568 12.62 19.78 -4.63
CA ASP A 568 13.18 18.62 -5.31
C ASP A 568 12.59 17.36 -4.66
N LEU A 569 11.73 16.71 -5.44
CA LEU A 569 11.01 15.50 -5.08
C LEU A 569 11.16 14.46 -6.20
N ASP A 570 11.94 14.76 -7.24
CA ASP A 570 12.03 13.95 -8.47
C ASP A 570 12.81 12.64 -8.25
N SER A 571 13.57 12.59 -7.15
CA SER A 571 14.28 11.40 -6.67
C SER A 571 13.55 10.60 -5.57
N LEU A 572 12.31 10.95 -5.17
CA LEU A 572 11.58 10.18 -4.14
C LEU A 572 11.20 8.78 -4.62
N ILE A 573 11.61 7.75 -3.88
CA ILE A 573 11.45 6.31 -4.22
C ILE A 573 9.97 5.84 -4.24
N TRP A 574 9.07 6.69 -3.74
CA TRP A 574 7.63 6.48 -3.68
C TRP A 574 6.87 7.05 -4.89
N ARG A 575 7.58 7.42 -5.97
CA ARG A 575 6.97 7.89 -7.22
C ARG A 575 6.77 6.73 -8.22
N PRO A 576 5.68 6.72 -8.99
CA PRO A 576 5.41 5.73 -10.03
C PRO A 576 6.29 5.91 -11.29
N PHE A 577 6.95 7.07 -11.38
CA PHE A 577 7.71 7.53 -12.53
C PHE A 577 8.98 8.21 -11.99
N TYR A 578 10.12 7.89 -12.60
CA TYR A 578 11.43 8.48 -12.30
C TYR A 578 11.72 9.60 -13.31
N GLY A 579 12.32 10.70 -12.83
CA GLY A 579 12.44 11.94 -13.59
C GLY A 579 11.39 12.98 -13.18
N GLY A 580 11.44 14.15 -13.82
CA GLY A 580 10.60 15.31 -13.53
C GLY A 580 9.12 15.12 -13.87
N PHE A 581 8.24 15.88 -13.23
CA PHE A 581 6.80 15.79 -13.52
C PHE A 581 6.43 16.22 -14.95
N ASP A 582 7.19 17.12 -15.58
CA ASP A 582 6.99 17.53 -16.98
C ASP A 582 7.39 16.44 -17.98
N GLU A 583 8.43 15.66 -17.68
CA GLU A 583 8.86 14.51 -18.50
C GLU A 583 7.77 13.42 -18.56
N MET A 584 6.95 13.30 -17.51
CA MET A 584 5.79 12.39 -17.47
C MET A 584 4.69 12.76 -18.46
N TYR A 585 4.60 14.03 -18.90
CA TYR A 585 3.53 14.50 -19.77
C TYR A 585 3.59 13.84 -21.16
N GLU A 586 4.78 13.81 -21.78
CA GLU A 586 5.02 13.06 -23.02
C GLU A 586 5.07 11.55 -22.79
N ALA A 587 5.51 11.09 -21.61
CA ALA A 587 5.48 9.67 -21.28
C ALA A 587 4.04 9.12 -21.23
N CYS A 588 3.08 9.86 -20.66
CA CYS A 588 1.67 9.52 -20.61
C CYS A 588 0.97 9.55 -21.98
N LYS A 589 1.34 10.50 -22.85
CA LYS A 589 0.91 10.48 -24.27
C LYS A 589 1.47 9.25 -25.00
N THR A 590 2.74 8.92 -24.75
CA THR A 590 3.43 7.77 -25.35
C THR A 590 2.86 6.43 -24.86
N TRP A 591 2.43 6.35 -23.59
CA TRP A 591 1.64 5.25 -23.02
C TRP A 591 0.29 5.07 -23.74
N GLY A 592 -0.28 6.17 -24.26
CA GLY A 592 -1.54 6.19 -25.00
C GLY A 592 -2.75 6.65 -24.17
N ALA A 593 -2.52 7.21 -22.98
CA ALA A 593 -3.57 7.84 -22.19
C ALA A 593 -4.10 9.12 -22.87
N ALA A 594 -5.31 9.50 -22.50
CA ALA A 594 -5.89 10.82 -22.77
C ALA A 594 -6.17 11.52 -21.43
N GLY A 595 -6.22 12.85 -21.43
CA GLY A 595 -6.63 13.64 -20.25
C GLY A 595 -8.06 13.36 -19.79
N PRO A 596 -8.51 13.97 -18.69
CA PRO A 596 -9.82 13.72 -18.13
C PRO A 596 -10.88 14.43 -18.97
N ASP A 597 -12.06 13.83 -19.10
CA ASP A 597 -13.19 14.47 -19.76
C ASP A 597 -13.79 15.59 -18.87
N LEU A 598 -14.51 16.54 -19.47
CA LEU A 598 -15.04 17.69 -18.73
C LEU A 598 -15.97 17.25 -17.60
N GLY A 599 -15.60 17.58 -16.37
CA GLY A 599 -16.33 17.23 -15.16
C GLY A 599 -15.95 15.89 -14.53
N GLU A 600 -15.00 15.12 -15.07
CA GLU A 600 -14.50 13.92 -14.39
C GLU A 600 -13.82 14.26 -13.06
N ASN A 601 -13.01 15.32 -13.04
CA ASN A 601 -12.39 15.92 -11.86
C ASN A 601 -13.27 16.99 -11.18
N ASP A 602 -14.59 17.05 -11.43
CA ASP A 602 -15.48 17.95 -10.65
C ASP A 602 -15.65 17.44 -9.21
N ALA A 603 -15.64 18.36 -8.24
CA ALA A 603 -15.86 18.05 -6.83
C ALA A 603 -17.21 17.32 -6.60
N VAL A 604 -17.19 16.29 -5.77
CA VAL A 604 -18.36 15.43 -5.51
C VAL A 604 -19.22 16.03 -4.41
N ILE A 605 -20.32 16.67 -4.83
CA ILE A 605 -21.37 17.17 -3.94
C ILE A 605 -22.44 16.09 -3.76
N SER A 606 -22.74 15.69 -2.53
CA SER A 606 -23.74 14.65 -2.25
C SER A 606 -24.40 14.77 -0.87
N ASP A 607 -25.62 14.27 -0.76
CA ASP A 607 -26.34 14.02 0.49
C ASP A 607 -26.29 12.55 0.94
N ILE A 608 -25.55 11.69 0.21
CA ILE A 608 -25.31 10.29 0.61
C ILE A 608 -24.60 10.28 1.99
N PRO A 609 -25.17 9.58 2.99
CA PRO A 609 -24.55 9.48 4.31
C PRO A 609 -23.13 8.92 4.24
N SER A 610 -22.17 9.60 4.84
CA SER A 610 -20.74 9.32 4.65
C SER A 610 -19.95 9.41 5.95
N ILE A 611 -18.90 8.59 6.09
CA ILE A 611 -17.87 8.79 7.11
C ILE A 611 -16.52 8.97 6.45
N ILE A 612 -15.77 9.95 6.94
CA ILE A 612 -14.43 10.29 6.49
C ILE A 612 -13.47 9.99 7.63
N ILE A 613 -12.47 9.18 7.36
CA ILE A 613 -11.44 8.74 8.31
C ILE A 613 -10.09 9.16 7.75
N GLU A 614 -9.28 9.81 8.59
CA GLU A 614 -7.92 10.25 8.24
C GLU A 614 -6.96 9.94 9.38
N GLY A 615 -5.74 9.50 9.06
CA GLY A 615 -4.65 9.47 10.03
C GLY A 615 -3.92 10.80 10.07
N SER A 616 -3.65 11.32 11.27
CA SER A 616 -3.00 12.63 11.40
C SER A 616 -1.54 12.68 10.92
N TYR A 617 -0.90 11.52 10.72
CA TYR A 617 0.44 11.37 10.16
C TYR A 617 0.46 11.00 8.67
N ASP A 618 -0.70 10.77 8.02
CA ASP A 618 -0.78 10.27 6.66
C ASP A 618 -0.03 11.18 5.64
N PRO A 619 1.04 10.68 4.97
CA PRO A 619 1.81 11.46 4.02
C PRO A 619 1.26 11.40 2.58
N ALA A 620 0.34 10.47 2.30
CA ALA A 620 -0.21 10.23 0.96
C ALA A 620 -1.59 10.88 0.78
N THR A 621 -2.41 10.84 1.83
CA THR A 621 -3.75 11.45 1.91
C THR A 621 -3.86 12.18 3.25
N PRO A 622 -3.21 13.34 3.39
CA PRO A 622 -3.14 14.07 4.66
C PRO A 622 -4.51 14.62 5.08
N PRO A 623 -4.73 14.87 6.39
CA PRO A 623 -6.01 15.31 6.97
C PRO A 623 -6.70 16.53 6.32
N PHE A 624 -6.01 17.35 5.52
CA PHE A 624 -6.67 18.43 4.79
C PHE A 624 -7.53 17.93 3.62
N MET A 625 -7.23 16.76 3.05
CA MET A 625 -7.97 16.18 1.92
C MET A 625 -9.36 15.69 2.35
N GLY A 626 -9.48 14.91 3.42
CA GLY A 626 -10.78 14.56 4.01
C GLY A 626 -11.56 15.77 4.50
N LYS A 627 -10.88 16.80 5.05
CA LYS A 627 -11.52 18.08 5.42
C LYS A 627 -12.05 18.85 4.20
N GLN A 628 -11.46 18.69 3.02
CA GLN A 628 -11.95 19.25 1.77
C GLN A 628 -13.20 18.49 1.29
N VAL A 629 -13.16 17.16 1.25
CA VAL A 629 -14.31 16.33 0.86
C VAL A 629 -15.50 16.51 1.81
N ALA A 630 -15.26 16.65 3.12
CA ALA A 630 -16.30 16.91 4.12
C ALA A 630 -17.12 18.18 3.85
N GLN A 631 -16.55 19.19 3.17
CA GLN A 631 -17.27 20.43 2.83
C GLN A 631 -18.33 20.22 1.73
N ASN A 632 -18.18 19.17 0.91
CA ASN A 632 -19.06 18.87 -0.22
C ASN A 632 -20.10 17.76 0.12
N LEU A 633 -19.89 17.00 1.20
CA LEU A 633 -20.77 15.89 1.62
C LEU A 633 -21.67 16.32 2.79
N ALA A 634 -22.93 16.64 2.50
CA ALA A 634 -23.86 17.30 3.43
C ALA A 634 -24.26 16.43 4.65
N ASN A 635 -24.20 15.11 4.53
CA ASN A 635 -24.46 14.15 5.60
C ASN A 635 -23.18 13.36 5.94
N SER A 636 -22.07 14.07 6.18
CA SER A 636 -20.77 13.45 6.50
C SER A 636 -20.34 13.63 7.96
N PHE A 637 -19.62 12.64 8.49
CA PHE A 637 -18.91 12.72 9.77
C PHE A 637 -17.40 12.58 9.55
N TYR A 638 -16.62 13.53 10.06
CA TYR A 638 -15.16 13.56 9.91
C TYR A 638 -14.44 13.08 11.19
N PHE A 639 -13.53 12.12 11.04
CA PHE A 639 -12.73 11.55 12.13
C PHE A 639 -11.24 11.59 11.79
N GLU A 640 -10.44 12.20 12.65
CA GLU A 640 -8.98 12.28 12.53
C GLU A 640 -8.34 11.51 13.68
N PHE A 641 -7.47 10.56 13.35
CA PHE A 641 -6.86 9.65 14.32
C PHE A 641 -5.46 10.14 14.72
N PRO A 642 -5.23 10.48 16.01
CA PRO A 642 -4.09 11.30 16.43
C PRO A 642 -2.72 10.60 16.39
N ASN A 643 -2.72 9.27 16.26
CA ASN A 643 -1.55 8.38 16.19
C ASN A 643 -1.53 7.50 14.92
N ALA A 644 -2.36 7.79 13.91
CA ALA A 644 -2.47 6.94 12.73
C ALA A 644 -1.83 7.54 11.48
N GLY A 645 -1.27 6.67 10.65
CA GLY A 645 -0.78 6.92 9.30
C GLY A 645 -1.87 6.64 8.26
N HIS A 646 -1.59 5.77 7.29
CA HIS A 646 -2.45 5.53 6.13
C HIS A 646 -3.42 4.35 6.34
N VAL A 647 -4.70 4.56 6.05
CA VAL A 647 -5.85 3.65 6.25
C VAL A 647 -6.05 3.21 7.73
N PRO A 648 -6.27 4.16 8.67
CA PRO A 648 -6.51 3.88 10.09
C PRO A 648 -7.51 2.75 10.43
N SER A 649 -8.52 2.48 9.59
CA SER A 649 -9.49 1.42 9.89
C SER A 649 -8.94 -0.01 9.69
N LEU A 650 -7.81 -0.17 8.97
CA LEU A 650 -7.23 -1.48 8.65
C LEU A 650 -5.89 -1.81 9.36
N ASP A 651 -5.39 -1.01 10.31
CA ASP A 651 -4.27 -1.46 11.18
C ASP A 651 -4.74 -2.49 12.21
N ASN A 652 -5.92 -2.28 12.81
CA ASN A 652 -6.42 -3.07 13.93
C ASN A 652 -7.95 -3.24 13.89
N PRO A 653 -8.48 -4.48 13.74
CA PRO A 653 -9.92 -4.73 13.68
C PRO A 653 -10.66 -4.50 15.01
N GLU A 654 -9.96 -4.53 16.14
CA GLU A 654 -10.48 -4.10 17.43
C GLU A 654 -10.21 -2.61 17.72
N GLY A 655 -9.56 -1.91 16.79
CA GLY A 655 -9.18 -0.50 16.92
C GLY A 655 -10.38 0.46 16.97
N CYS A 656 -10.13 1.69 17.45
CA CYS A 656 -11.17 2.72 17.52
C CYS A 656 -11.73 3.09 16.14
N ALA A 657 -10.89 3.10 15.09
CA ALA A 657 -11.34 3.37 13.72
C ALA A 657 -12.33 2.32 13.21
N MET A 658 -12.02 1.02 13.32
CA MET A 658 -12.95 -0.05 12.94
C MET A 658 -14.26 -0.01 13.77
N LYS A 659 -14.17 0.26 15.09
CA LYS A 659 -15.37 0.46 15.95
C LYS A 659 -16.27 1.60 15.43
N VAL A 660 -15.68 2.73 15.08
CA VAL A 660 -16.37 3.90 14.49
C VAL A 660 -17.00 3.57 13.13
N VAL A 661 -16.33 2.79 12.27
CA VAL A 661 -16.89 2.28 11.00
C VAL A 661 -18.10 1.38 11.23
N LEU A 662 -18.01 0.44 12.18
CA LEU A 662 -19.10 -0.52 12.49
C LEU A 662 -20.32 0.15 13.14
N GLU A 663 -20.14 1.21 13.93
CA GLU A 663 -21.23 2.05 14.42
C GLU A 663 -21.93 2.81 13.28
N PHE A 664 -21.15 3.43 12.38
CA PHE A 664 -21.66 4.15 11.21
C PHE A 664 -22.46 3.22 10.28
N LEU A 665 -21.95 2.03 9.96
CA LEU A 665 -22.63 1.07 9.07
C LEU A 665 -24.04 0.68 9.55
N ARG A 666 -24.25 0.62 10.86
CA ARG A 666 -25.55 0.34 11.48
C ARG A 666 -26.49 1.54 11.37
N SER A 667 -26.01 2.74 11.70
CA SER A 667 -26.80 3.98 11.76
C SER A 667 -26.13 5.16 11.04
N PRO A 668 -26.05 5.18 9.70
CA PRO A 668 -25.17 6.12 8.98
C PRO A 668 -25.64 7.59 9.00
N LEU A 669 -26.82 7.89 9.55
CA LEU A 669 -27.32 9.24 9.82
C LEU A 669 -27.11 9.68 11.29
N ILE A 670 -26.40 8.89 12.09
CA ILE A 670 -26.06 9.18 13.48
C ILE A 670 -24.54 9.18 13.61
N GLU A 671 -23.99 10.19 14.26
CA GLU A 671 -22.54 10.31 14.47
C GLU A 671 -22.03 9.19 15.40
N PRO A 672 -21.00 8.40 15.00
CA PRO A 672 -20.38 7.41 15.88
C PRO A 672 -19.74 8.01 17.13
N ASN A 673 -19.54 7.19 18.16
CA ASN A 673 -19.01 7.64 19.43
C ASN A 673 -17.52 8.03 19.34
N ARG A 674 -17.25 9.34 19.43
CA ARG A 674 -15.88 9.91 19.45
C ARG A 674 -15.06 9.57 20.70
N GLN A 675 -15.65 8.98 21.74
CA GLN A 675 -14.97 8.75 23.02
C GLN A 675 -13.66 7.98 22.85
N CYS A 676 -13.64 6.88 22.10
CA CYS A 676 -12.41 6.10 21.94
C CYS A 676 -11.30 6.89 21.23
N VAL A 677 -11.63 7.89 20.39
CA VAL A 677 -10.64 8.72 19.70
C VAL A 677 -9.95 9.66 20.71
N SER A 678 -10.71 10.21 21.65
CA SER A 678 -10.17 11.02 22.76
C SER A 678 -9.42 10.21 23.84
N GLU A 679 -9.53 8.88 23.79
CA GLU A 679 -8.83 7.95 24.70
C GLU A 679 -7.57 7.33 24.06
N ILE A 680 -7.28 7.60 22.77
CA ILE A 680 -6.01 7.22 22.13
C ILE A 680 -4.87 8.00 22.83
N PRO A 681 -3.88 7.31 23.43
CA PRO A 681 -2.72 7.98 24.01
C PRO A 681 -1.86 8.62 22.91
N ALA A 682 -1.21 9.75 23.17
CA ALA A 682 -0.29 10.35 22.21
C ALA A 682 0.91 9.43 21.90
N VAL A 683 1.52 9.56 20.72
CA VAL A 683 2.71 8.79 20.31
C VAL A 683 3.83 8.94 21.35
N GLU A 684 4.14 7.87 22.06
CA GLU A 684 5.36 7.76 22.86
C GLU A 684 6.53 7.38 21.95
N HIS A 685 7.24 8.40 21.45
CA HIS A 685 8.44 8.20 20.66
C HIS A 685 9.51 7.42 21.44
N LEU A 686 10.15 6.47 20.78
CA LEU A 686 11.24 5.69 21.35
C LEU A 686 12.45 6.63 21.56
N VAL A 687 12.96 6.66 22.79
CA VAL A 687 14.16 7.41 23.19
C VAL A 687 15.23 6.43 23.68
N PRO A 688 16.53 6.77 23.65
CA PRO A 688 17.58 5.86 24.09
C PRO A 688 17.44 5.58 25.58
N TYR A 689 17.36 4.30 25.94
CA TYR A 689 17.22 3.86 27.32
C TYR A 689 18.52 4.11 28.11
N THR A 690 18.43 4.92 29.17
CA THR A 690 19.58 5.37 29.97
C THR A 690 19.85 4.51 31.22
N GLY A 691 18.98 3.53 31.51
CA GLY A 691 19.01 2.73 32.74
C GLY A 691 17.89 3.08 33.73
N GLU A 692 17.11 4.13 33.47
CA GLU A 692 16.04 4.61 34.34
C GLU A 692 14.73 4.88 33.55
N PRO A 693 13.55 4.48 34.06
CA PRO A 693 13.36 3.61 35.22
C PRO A 693 13.89 2.20 34.95
N ALA A 694 14.44 1.53 35.97
CA ALA A 694 14.92 0.16 35.84
C ALA A 694 13.81 -0.80 35.34
N LEU A 695 14.15 -1.69 34.41
CA LEU A 695 13.21 -2.64 33.80
C LEU A 695 12.56 -3.56 34.83
N GLU A 696 11.25 -3.77 34.72
CA GLU A 696 10.59 -4.89 35.39
C GLU A 696 10.96 -6.21 34.69
N LEU A 697 11.54 -7.15 35.44
CA LEU A 697 11.94 -8.45 34.92
C LEU A 697 11.13 -9.59 35.56
N GLU A 698 10.48 -10.42 34.74
CA GLU A 698 9.76 -11.63 35.17
C GLU A 698 10.53 -12.91 34.82
N THR A 699 10.19 -14.05 35.44
CA THR A 699 10.91 -15.32 35.24
C THR A 699 10.15 -16.25 34.29
N VAL A 700 10.72 -16.50 33.12
CA VAL A 700 10.18 -17.38 32.08
C VAL A 700 10.96 -18.69 31.98
N ASN A 701 10.42 -19.67 31.26
CA ASN A 701 11.17 -20.84 30.80
C ASN A 701 11.13 -20.81 29.27
N THR A 702 12.27 -20.54 28.62
CA THR A 702 12.40 -20.35 27.16
C THR A 702 13.53 -21.22 26.62
N LEU A 703 13.31 -21.91 25.50
CA LEU A 703 14.33 -22.69 24.76
C LEU A 703 15.28 -23.57 25.62
N GLY A 704 14.76 -24.15 26.70
CA GLY A 704 15.53 -25.01 27.62
C GLY A 704 16.30 -24.30 28.74
N VAL A 705 16.06 -23.00 28.95
CA VAL A 705 16.60 -22.16 30.03
C VAL A 705 15.44 -21.61 30.88
N ARG A 706 15.60 -21.56 32.20
CA ARG A 706 14.82 -20.67 33.06
C ARG A 706 15.63 -19.41 33.32
N VAL A 707 15.07 -18.25 33.03
CA VAL A 707 15.79 -16.97 33.10
C VAL A 707 14.82 -15.83 33.38
N LYS A 708 15.30 -14.70 33.89
CA LYS A 708 14.53 -13.46 33.92
C LYS A 708 14.58 -12.75 32.56
N VAL A 709 13.49 -12.13 32.14
CA VAL A 709 13.38 -11.33 30.90
C VAL A 709 12.55 -10.08 31.16
N PRO A 710 12.61 -9.03 30.32
CA PRO A 710 11.77 -7.85 30.49
C PRO A 710 10.30 -8.23 30.35
N LYS A 711 9.49 -7.87 31.34
CA LYS A 711 8.08 -8.26 31.46
C LYS A 711 7.21 -7.77 30.31
N ASP A 712 7.53 -6.58 29.80
CA ASP A 712 6.72 -5.87 28.82
C ASP A 712 7.34 -5.92 27.39
N TRP A 713 8.25 -6.87 27.15
CA TRP A 713 8.84 -7.15 25.83
C TRP A 713 8.17 -8.36 25.17
N TYR A 714 8.10 -8.34 23.84
CA TYR A 714 7.40 -9.38 23.07
C TYR A 714 8.37 -10.52 22.78
N ASN A 715 7.86 -11.76 22.83
CA ASN A 715 8.66 -12.98 22.71
C ASN A 715 8.40 -13.67 21.37
N ASP A 716 9.22 -13.40 20.36
CA ASP A 716 9.21 -14.13 19.08
C ASP A 716 10.14 -15.34 19.18
N PHE A 717 9.54 -16.53 19.35
CA PHE A 717 10.21 -17.83 19.40
C PHE A 717 11.42 -17.95 20.38
N GLY A 718 11.43 -17.17 21.47
CA GLY A 718 12.50 -17.14 22.47
C GLY A 718 13.48 -15.97 22.31
N VAL A 719 13.29 -15.12 21.30
CA VAL A 719 13.89 -13.78 21.19
C VAL A 719 12.92 -12.76 21.79
N PHE A 720 13.40 -11.99 22.76
CA PHE A 720 12.67 -10.91 23.41
C PHE A 720 13.04 -9.59 22.73
N VAL A 721 12.05 -8.94 22.13
CA VAL A 721 12.21 -7.67 21.41
C VAL A 721 11.42 -6.56 22.10
N ARG A 722 11.93 -5.33 22.04
CA ARG A 722 11.04 -4.17 22.16
C ARG A 722 10.16 -4.16 20.92
N TYR A 723 8.86 -4.35 21.09
CA TYR A 723 7.88 -4.27 19.98
C TYR A 723 7.54 -2.82 19.63
N SER A 724 8.58 -1.98 19.67
CA SER A 724 8.58 -0.59 19.23
C SER A 724 8.49 -0.55 17.71
N SER A 725 9.40 -1.24 17.01
CA SER A 725 9.58 -1.15 15.56
C SER A 725 10.68 -2.12 15.08
N PRO A 726 10.67 -2.65 13.84
CA PRO A 726 11.84 -3.33 13.24
C PRO A 726 13.05 -2.40 13.04
N PHE A 727 12.84 -1.08 13.15
CA PHE A 727 13.92 -0.09 13.17
C PHE A 727 14.60 0.03 14.56
N ASP A 728 14.14 -0.71 15.56
CA ASP A 728 14.80 -0.88 16.84
C ASP A 728 15.78 -2.06 16.81
N ALA A 729 17.05 -1.81 17.15
CA ALA A 729 18.11 -2.81 17.16
C ALA A 729 18.13 -3.70 18.42
N THR A 730 17.36 -3.33 19.44
CA THR A 730 17.54 -3.85 20.81
C THR A 730 16.67 -5.09 21.05
N GLN A 731 17.36 -6.24 21.19
CA GLN A 731 16.77 -7.56 21.35
C GLN A 731 17.67 -8.46 22.22
N VAL A 732 17.08 -9.42 22.93
CA VAL A 732 17.84 -10.37 23.76
C VAL A 732 17.23 -11.77 23.68
N ALA A 733 18.04 -12.81 23.69
CA ALA A 733 17.59 -14.20 23.71
C ALA A 733 18.33 -15.03 24.75
N ALA A 734 17.69 -16.10 25.21
CA ALA A 734 18.31 -17.12 26.06
C ALA A 734 17.91 -18.51 25.55
N LEU A 735 18.89 -19.41 25.41
CA LEU A 735 18.70 -20.76 24.87
C LEU A 735 19.70 -21.78 25.45
N ARG A 736 19.30 -23.05 25.45
CA ARG A 736 20.17 -24.19 25.80
C ARG A 736 20.46 -24.99 24.54
N ALA A 737 21.73 -25.03 24.12
CA ALA A 737 22.14 -25.67 22.87
C ALA A 737 23.15 -26.82 23.08
N VAL A 738 23.15 -27.81 22.19
CA VAL A 738 24.14 -28.91 22.17
C VAL A 738 25.33 -28.46 21.31
N ILE A 739 26.14 -27.57 21.87
CA ILE A 739 27.30 -26.93 21.21
C ILE A 739 28.29 -26.48 22.31
N ASP A 740 29.60 -26.58 22.06
CA ASP A 740 30.62 -26.08 23.00
C ASP A 740 31.06 -24.63 22.72
N THR A 741 31.86 -24.04 23.62
CA THR A 741 32.34 -22.64 23.46
C THR A 741 33.11 -22.42 22.16
N GLN A 742 33.89 -23.40 21.70
CA GLN A 742 34.69 -23.25 20.48
C GLN A 742 33.83 -23.41 19.24
N GLU A 743 32.97 -24.44 19.18
CA GLU A 743 32.02 -24.63 18.08
C GLU A 743 31.12 -23.40 17.90
N LEU A 744 30.65 -22.77 19.00
CA LEU A 744 29.84 -21.55 18.92
C LEU A 744 30.65 -20.33 18.41
N ARG A 745 31.93 -20.21 18.81
CA ARG A 745 32.81 -19.14 18.29
C ARG A 745 33.14 -19.33 16.82
N GLU A 746 33.30 -20.58 16.37
CA GLU A 746 33.46 -20.90 14.95
C GLU A 746 32.18 -20.61 14.16
N TYR A 747 31.01 -20.99 14.69
CA TYR A 747 29.68 -20.69 14.12
C TYR A 747 29.44 -19.19 13.88
N PHE A 748 29.68 -18.35 14.88
CA PHE A 748 29.52 -16.88 14.74
C PHE A 748 30.60 -16.22 13.87
N SER A 749 31.74 -16.89 13.63
CA SER A 749 32.79 -16.42 12.70
C SER A 749 32.54 -16.82 11.24
N ALA A 750 31.62 -17.75 10.98
CA ALA A 750 31.23 -18.17 9.66
C ALA A 750 30.13 -17.26 9.08
N SER A 751 30.08 -17.12 7.75
CA SER A 751 28.90 -16.55 7.09
C SER A 751 27.76 -17.56 7.15
N ILE A 752 26.74 -17.25 7.96
CA ILE A 752 25.55 -18.07 8.12
C ILE A 752 24.67 -17.85 6.88
N TYR A 753 24.60 -18.85 6.00
CA TYR A 753 23.74 -18.89 4.80
C TYR A 753 23.85 -17.70 3.81
N GLY A 754 24.92 -16.91 3.86
CA GLY A 754 25.11 -15.72 3.01
C GLY A 754 24.76 -14.38 3.69
N TYR A 755 24.28 -14.41 4.93
CA TYR A 755 24.35 -13.25 5.82
C TYR A 755 25.82 -13.04 6.24
N ARG A 756 26.21 -11.78 6.46
CA ARG A 756 27.41 -11.52 7.28
C ARG A 756 27.06 -11.89 8.73
N GLY A 757 27.99 -12.55 9.40
CA GLY A 757 27.85 -12.88 10.83
C GLY A 757 28.15 -11.65 11.70
N LEU A 758 28.96 -11.86 12.72
CA LEU A 758 29.58 -10.76 13.44
C LEU A 758 30.66 -10.10 12.56
N ASP A 759 30.86 -8.79 12.68
CA ASP A 759 31.85 -8.02 11.91
C ASP A 759 33.29 -8.47 12.21
N GLY A 760 33.49 -9.10 13.37
CA GLY A 760 34.75 -9.68 13.82
C GLY A 760 34.55 -10.87 14.77
N PRO A 761 35.61 -11.62 15.06
CA PRO A 761 35.55 -12.79 15.94
C PRO A 761 35.22 -12.38 17.38
N LEU A 762 34.46 -13.22 18.09
CA LEU A 762 34.10 -13.02 19.49
C LEU A 762 35.35 -12.85 20.39
N VAL A 763 35.48 -11.66 20.98
CA VAL A 763 36.55 -11.29 21.92
C VAL A 763 36.08 -11.57 23.35
N GLU A 764 36.87 -12.29 24.15
CA GLU A 764 36.50 -12.58 25.55
C GLU A 764 36.57 -11.29 26.39
N SER A 765 35.43 -10.90 26.97
CA SER A 765 35.27 -9.64 27.71
C SER A 765 35.29 -9.83 29.24
N GLY A 766 35.07 -11.05 29.73
CA GLY A 766 35.13 -11.36 31.16
C GLY A 766 34.65 -12.77 31.53
N VAL A 767 34.63 -13.06 32.84
CA VAL A 767 34.12 -14.31 33.41
C VAL A 767 33.30 -14.00 34.66
N LEU A 768 32.10 -14.60 34.76
CA LEU A 768 31.19 -14.50 35.90
C LEU A 768 30.89 -15.89 36.49
N ASN A 769 30.40 -15.94 37.72
CA ASN A 769 30.02 -17.21 38.37
C ASN A 769 28.67 -17.04 39.08
N PHE A 770 27.62 -17.65 38.53
CA PHE A 770 26.23 -17.54 38.99
C PHE A 770 25.52 -18.88 38.90
N ASN A 771 24.59 -19.17 39.82
CA ASN A 771 23.83 -20.43 39.91
C ASN A 771 24.66 -21.74 39.90
N GLY A 772 25.95 -21.66 40.26
CA GLY A 772 26.89 -22.79 40.21
C GLY A 772 27.59 -23.00 38.86
N LEU A 773 27.31 -22.14 37.88
CA LEU A 773 27.89 -22.15 36.54
C LEU A 773 28.97 -21.06 36.38
N THR A 774 30.02 -21.36 35.62
CA THR A 774 31.02 -20.38 35.18
C THR A 774 30.63 -19.87 33.80
N TRP A 775 30.26 -18.60 33.72
CA TRP A 775 29.87 -17.92 32.49
C TRP A 775 31.08 -17.20 31.89
N LYS A 776 31.45 -17.53 30.66
CA LYS A 776 32.40 -16.76 29.85
C LYS A 776 31.62 -15.69 29.08
N LEU A 777 32.11 -14.45 29.09
CA LEU A 777 31.51 -13.34 28.37
C LEU A 777 32.32 -13.02 27.12
N TYR A 778 31.61 -12.73 26.04
CA TYR A 778 32.18 -12.36 24.75
C TYR A 778 31.50 -11.12 24.20
N PHE A 779 32.27 -10.32 23.48
CA PHE A 779 31.82 -9.13 22.76
C PHE A 779 32.20 -9.22 21.28
N SER A 780 31.34 -8.70 20.41
CA SER A 780 31.69 -8.29 19.04
C SER A 780 30.70 -7.21 18.57
N THR A 781 30.70 -6.89 17.28
CA THR A 781 29.65 -6.10 16.64
C THR A 781 29.02 -6.87 15.48
N SER A 782 27.83 -6.45 15.04
CA SER A 782 27.21 -6.87 13.78
C SER A 782 26.62 -5.64 13.09
N ASN A 783 27.07 -5.35 11.87
CA ASN A 783 26.79 -4.11 11.15
C ASN A 783 27.10 -2.86 12.00
N GLY A 784 28.18 -2.91 12.80
CA GLY A 784 28.61 -1.84 13.71
C GLY A 784 27.86 -1.76 15.04
N ARG A 785 26.81 -2.57 15.26
CA ARG A 785 25.99 -2.58 16.48
C ARG A 785 26.56 -3.56 17.51
N PRO A 786 26.68 -3.21 18.81
CA PRO A 786 27.17 -4.10 19.86
C PRO A 786 26.40 -5.43 19.99
N VAL A 787 27.15 -6.51 20.15
CA VAL A 787 26.63 -7.87 20.43
C VAL A 787 27.38 -8.48 21.60
N ASP A 788 26.65 -8.70 22.70
CA ASP A 788 27.14 -9.39 23.90
C ASP A 788 26.66 -10.83 23.94
N ILE A 789 27.56 -11.77 24.24
CA ILE A 789 27.24 -13.20 24.35
C ILE A 789 27.83 -13.77 25.64
N ALA A 790 26.98 -14.38 26.48
CA ALA A 790 27.38 -15.10 27.68
C ALA A 790 27.14 -16.60 27.50
N ILE A 791 28.15 -17.41 27.79
CA ILE A 791 28.14 -18.87 27.59
C ILE A 791 28.52 -19.58 28.89
N ALA A 792 27.71 -20.53 29.33
CA ALA A 792 28.04 -21.45 30.43
C ALA A 792 27.87 -22.92 30.01
N GLU A 793 28.93 -23.71 30.13
CA GLU A 793 28.97 -25.12 29.74
C GLU A 793 28.43 -26.02 30.86
N GLU A 794 27.34 -26.74 30.61
CA GLU A 794 26.76 -27.75 31.49
C GLU A 794 26.71 -29.12 30.80
N GLY A 795 27.76 -29.93 31.01
CA GLY A 795 27.86 -31.30 30.54
C GLY A 795 28.07 -31.43 29.03
N PHE A 796 26.97 -31.65 28.29
CA PHE A 796 26.95 -31.71 26.81
C PHE A 796 26.08 -30.60 26.20
N THR A 797 25.69 -29.60 27.01
CA THR A 797 24.94 -28.43 26.55
C THR A 797 25.59 -27.15 27.05
N SER A 798 25.48 -26.08 26.29
CA SER A 798 25.77 -24.73 26.77
C SER A 798 24.46 -23.98 27.01
N LEU A 799 24.36 -23.27 28.14
CA LEU A 799 23.45 -22.14 28.26
C LEU A 799 24.07 -20.94 27.54
N ILE A 800 23.28 -20.26 26.74
CA ILE A 800 23.70 -19.11 25.92
C ILE A 800 22.70 -17.98 26.14
N ILE A 801 23.20 -16.79 26.45
CA ILE A 801 22.43 -15.53 26.42
C ILE A 801 23.09 -14.62 25.40
N ILE A 802 22.31 -14.04 24.49
CA ILE A 802 22.78 -13.13 23.44
C ILE A 802 21.98 -11.85 23.51
N MET A 803 22.63 -10.69 23.52
CA MET A 803 22.01 -9.38 23.46
C MET A 803 22.57 -8.59 22.29
N PHE A 804 21.68 -8.00 21.48
CA PHE A 804 22.02 -6.97 20.50
C PHE A 804 21.46 -5.64 21.01
N THR A 805 22.21 -4.56 20.83
CA THR A 805 21.81 -3.19 21.24
C THR A 805 22.28 -2.16 20.23
N HIS A 806 21.71 -0.95 20.29
CA HIS A 806 22.30 0.23 19.65
C HIS A 806 23.37 0.86 20.59
N PRO A 807 24.48 1.43 20.08
CA PRO A 807 25.59 1.92 20.90
C PRO A 807 25.27 2.92 22.02
N ASP A 808 24.21 3.73 21.88
CA ASP A 808 23.79 4.71 22.90
C ASP A 808 22.96 4.10 24.05
N GLU A 809 22.49 2.84 23.89
CA GLU A 809 21.70 2.12 24.90
C GLU A 809 22.45 0.90 25.50
N HIS A 810 23.47 0.39 24.79
CA HIS A 810 24.31 -0.76 25.17
C HIS A 810 24.64 -0.77 26.66
N ASP A 811 25.23 0.31 27.16
CA ASP A 811 25.73 0.41 28.53
C ASP A 811 24.62 0.27 29.59
N ALA A 812 23.42 0.75 29.29
CA ALA A 812 22.26 0.66 30.16
C ALA A 812 21.68 -0.76 30.17
N PHE A 813 21.49 -1.37 29.00
CA PHE A 813 20.98 -2.74 28.89
C PHE A 813 21.97 -3.78 29.39
N TYR A 814 23.27 -3.60 29.15
CA TYR A 814 24.30 -4.48 29.71
C TYR A 814 24.20 -4.57 31.24
N ARG A 815 24.03 -3.43 31.91
CA ARG A 815 23.91 -3.34 33.38
C ARG A 815 22.55 -3.79 33.92
N THR A 816 21.45 -3.38 33.30
CA THR A 816 20.08 -3.56 33.86
C THR A 816 19.30 -4.72 33.26
N LEU A 817 19.80 -5.35 32.19
CA LEU A 817 19.19 -6.49 31.52
C LEU A 817 20.17 -7.68 31.43
N PHE A 818 21.24 -7.57 30.63
CA PHE A 818 22.13 -8.70 30.31
C PHE A 818 22.73 -9.36 31.56
N LEU A 819 23.30 -8.59 32.48
CA LEU A 819 23.84 -9.11 33.75
C LEU A 819 22.75 -9.76 34.64
N PRO A 820 21.57 -9.15 34.89
CA PRO A 820 20.43 -9.81 35.53
C PRO A 820 19.92 -11.09 34.84
N MET A 821 20.00 -11.21 33.52
CA MET A 821 19.69 -12.46 32.82
C MET A 821 20.70 -13.55 33.20
N ILE A 822 22.00 -13.23 33.16
CA ILE A 822 23.08 -14.17 33.52
C ILE A 822 22.98 -14.61 34.99
N GLU A 823 22.67 -13.68 35.91
CA GLU A 823 22.46 -13.99 37.33
C GLU A 823 21.27 -14.94 37.58
N SER A 824 20.24 -14.88 36.73
CA SER A 824 18.99 -15.64 36.92
C SER A 824 18.89 -16.94 36.10
N ALA A 825 19.79 -17.17 35.16
CA ALA A 825 19.73 -18.31 34.23
C ALA A 825 20.07 -19.67 34.87
N GLN A 826 19.25 -20.69 34.57
CA GLN A 826 19.28 -22.08 35.06
C GLN A 826 18.83 -23.07 33.96
#